data_AF-A0A3N5NER4-F1
#
_entry.id   AF-A0A3N5NER4-F1
#
_cell.length_a   1.000
_cell.length_b   1.000
_cell.length_c   1.000
_cell.angle_alpha   90.00
_cell.angle_beta   90.00
_cell.angle_gamma   90.00
#
_symmetry.space_group_name_H-M   'P 1'
#
loop_
_entity.id
_entity.type
_entity.pdbx_description
1 polymer ?
#
loop_
_entity_poly.entity_id
_entity_poly.type
_entity_poly.pdbx_seq_one_letter_code
_entity_poly.pdbx_strand_id
1 'polypeptide(L)'
;MGVLIAALVGAPTPVWKRLINFAFAVLVASAPLHASRVFAAGATGAQTSENKAGESAPEKAAPLPSLVEILEAADRTDTLEREARKRFGDGARLKAATEDIDAAEEALVVAAKAVDASAPGRVQVLALIDLATEVRTHADKLRAITEQIGARVRAYDADLDRMNELDKDWVLRIETARLRRAPPELQKRLDAVPARLAGLAREVTRRRDANLAVLERASRVLGRLNAIVQDAGEQRERLLETLRTVRTEPLWRATPRREGTDYALAWTAAELDQVRTYVVNNAVTLGTVAVVAFVLGYLLMAGARAKLARDPRHDPETDLARMLFRSPLFSALFIALTAVVWRSPDAPVVYVGAMLTLIVVVTAFLVVTIIGHKAVLSLYVLAAALVLNWFQVGLDALPLSGRVALIVQCSAVAAALWLDLRRGRIANQVALLPPRLMAMVVRGSIALLMAAVVVDIVGYLGLARLLRDGVLRMLGLGLVLNLVGRLLYGLILVSLRSWVAQSSRIVQSRADSILSTAGLAIRGLAIAGWATGTLIAFRSVNFFDWLQGAVTDAKIEVGTVTLSLSAVLLCLAIVVATYYTVKAVRLLLEVEVLPRLSLTSASSFVVSATTRYLLTVAGLILAMAALGIDFSRVTLLVSAIGVGIGFGLQNVVNNFVSGLLLLGERVINVGDTVQVGSLTGVVNRIGVRSSTVRTFHGAEVIVPNSDLTSKEVVNFTLSDRHRRLDIAVGVGYGSDPDKVVQLLIDVAKSRPEVLSWPAPVAAFIGFGDSALDFRLQVWVANYEEGLQTETALRIAILARFKAEGIEIPFPQRDINIRSVTGSITPPAPL
;
A
#
# COMPACT_ATOMS: atom_id res chain seq x y z
N MET A 1 10.64 4.62 -7.74
CA MET A 1 9.88 3.51 -7.13
C MET A 1 9.78 2.25 -8.00
N GLY A 2 10.02 2.31 -9.32
CA GLY A 2 9.92 1.15 -10.24
C GLY A 2 11.14 0.22 -10.35
N VAL A 3 12.24 0.46 -9.61
CA VAL A 3 13.47 -0.38 -9.65
C VAL A 3 13.52 -1.37 -8.47
N LEU A 4 12.60 -1.28 -7.51
CA LEU A 4 12.56 -2.13 -6.31
C LEU A 4 11.67 -3.39 -6.45
N ILE A 5 10.91 -3.51 -7.55
CA ILE A 5 9.92 -4.59 -7.73
C ILE A 5 10.44 -5.69 -8.69
N ALA A 6 11.42 -5.40 -9.54
CA ALA A 6 11.95 -6.38 -10.52
C ALA A 6 12.95 -7.40 -9.94
N ALA A 7 13.37 -7.27 -8.68
CA ALA A 7 14.32 -8.18 -8.03
C ALA A 7 13.65 -9.33 -7.23
N LEU A 8 12.32 -9.50 -7.34
CA LEU A 8 11.52 -10.39 -6.49
C LEU A 8 11.10 -11.72 -7.14
N VAL A 9 11.53 -12.03 -8.36
CA VAL A 9 11.21 -13.29 -9.04
C VAL A 9 12.50 -13.94 -9.53
N GLY A 10 12.94 -15.01 -8.85
CA GLY A 10 14.02 -15.86 -9.34
C GLY A 10 15.13 -16.18 -8.33
N ALA A 11 14.78 -16.86 -7.23
CA ALA A 11 15.72 -17.68 -6.45
C ALA A 11 14.92 -18.59 -5.48
N PRO A 12 15.35 -19.82 -5.20
CA PRO A 12 14.79 -20.64 -4.14
C PRO A 12 15.28 -20.07 -2.82
N THR A 13 14.38 -19.33 -2.19
CA THR A 13 14.67 -18.63 -0.95
C THR A 13 14.91 -19.59 0.23
N PRO A 14 15.85 -19.28 1.14
CA PRO A 14 15.99 -20.00 2.41
C PRO A 14 14.66 -20.00 3.19
N VAL A 15 14.43 -21.04 4.01
CA VAL A 15 13.13 -21.38 4.63
C VAL A 15 12.46 -20.22 5.40
N TRP A 16 13.23 -19.37 6.05
CA TRP A 16 12.74 -18.12 6.69
C TRP A 16 12.28 -17.01 5.72
N LYS A 17 12.86 -16.91 4.51
CA LYS A 17 12.33 -16.08 3.42
C LYS A 17 11.11 -16.76 2.79
N ARG A 18 10.98 -18.09 2.82
CA ARG A 18 9.70 -18.77 2.55
C ARG A 18 8.65 -18.46 3.61
N LEU A 19 9.02 -18.22 4.87
CA LEU A 19 8.09 -17.78 5.91
C LEU A 19 7.64 -16.32 5.72
N ILE A 20 8.57 -15.43 5.36
CA ILE A 20 8.22 -14.06 4.98
C ILE A 20 7.39 -14.08 3.70
N ASN A 21 7.77 -14.86 2.68
CA ASN A 21 7.02 -15.02 1.45
C ASN A 21 5.71 -15.81 1.64
N PHE A 22 5.54 -16.61 2.69
CA PHE A 22 4.28 -17.29 3.03
C PHE A 22 3.36 -16.33 3.77
N ALA A 23 3.87 -15.57 4.74
CA ALA A 23 3.13 -14.46 5.35
C ALA A 23 2.77 -13.39 4.31
N PHE A 24 3.66 -13.14 3.33
CA PHE A 24 3.45 -12.22 2.22
C PHE A 24 2.58 -12.85 1.13
N ALA A 25 2.67 -14.14 0.81
CA ALA A 25 1.81 -14.82 -0.16
C ALA A 25 0.40 -15.03 0.38
N VAL A 26 0.22 -15.24 1.69
CA VAL A 26 -1.11 -15.21 2.33
C VAL A 26 -1.70 -13.78 2.29
N LEU A 27 -0.87 -12.74 2.21
CA LEU A 27 -1.28 -11.33 2.06
C LEU A 27 -1.34 -10.82 0.60
N VAL A 28 -0.66 -11.46 -0.35
CA VAL A 28 -0.44 -11.01 -1.74
C VAL A 28 -1.05 -11.97 -2.76
N ALA A 29 -1.48 -13.18 -2.38
CA ALA A 29 -2.25 -14.09 -3.24
C ALA A 29 -3.68 -13.58 -3.55
N SER A 30 -3.95 -12.29 -3.34
CA SER A 30 -5.22 -11.63 -3.64
C SER A 30 -5.07 -10.26 -4.31
N ALA A 31 -3.90 -9.91 -4.84
CA ALA A 31 -3.81 -8.82 -5.80
C ALA A 31 -4.19 -9.36 -7.18
N PRO A 32 -5.15 -8.77 -7.93
CA PRO A 32 -5.44 -9.20 -9.28
C PRO A 32 -4.30 -8.71 -10.19
N LEU A 33 -3.26 -9.53 -10.34
CA LEU A 33 -2.34 -9.42 -11.46
C LEU A 33 -3.02 -10.05 -12.67
N HIS A 34 -3.69 -9.23 -13.47
CA HIS A 34 -3.91 -9.55 -14.87
C HIS A 34 -2.55 -9.66 -15.56
N ALA A 35 -2.02 -10.86 -15.63
CA ALA A 35 -0.90 -11.22 -16.50
C ALA A 35 -1.12 -12.63 -17.04
N SER A 36 -1.57 -12.68 -18.30
CA SER A 36 -1.38 -13.76 -19.28
C SER A 36 -1.55 -15.21 -18.79
N ARG A 37 -2.79 -15.71 -18.86
CA ARG A 37 -3.00 -17.12 -19.21
C ARG A 37 -2.66 -17.32 -20.68
N VAL A 38 -1.42 -17.67 -20.98
CA VAL A 38 -1.06 -18.38 -22.22
C VAL A 38 0.00 -19.42 -21.84
N PHE A 39 -0.43 -20.66 -21.64
CA PHE A 39 0.28 -21.94 -21.87
C PHE A 39 -0.30 -23.02 -20.95
N ALA A 40 -1.36 -23.69 -21.41
CA ALA A 40 -1.67 -25.10 -21.13
C ALA A 40 -2.95 -25.49 -21.88
N ALA A 41 -2.87 -25.62 -23.21
CA ALA A 41 -3.75 -26.44 -24.04
C ALA A 41 -3.22 -26.35 -25.48
N GLY A 42 -2.57 -27.41 -25.96
CA GLY A 42 -2.04 -27.42 -27.33
C GLY A 42 -1.13 -28.61 -27.65
N ALA A 43 -1.40 -29.78 -27.06
CA ALA A 43 -0.81 -31.03 -27.50
C ALA A 43 -1.91 -32.09 -27.45
N THR A 44 -2.73 -32.11 -28.51
CA THR A 44 -3.53 -33.22 -29.05
C THR A 44 -4.65 -32.62 -29.89
N GLY A 45 -4.58 -32.82 -31.20
CA GLY A 45 -5.59 -32.30 -32.12
C GLY A 45 -5.09 -32.34 -33.56
N ALA A 46 -4.72 -33.52 -34.04
CA ALA A 46 -4.78 -33.77 -35.48
C ALA A 46 -6.26 -33.70 -35.88
N GLN A 47 -6.67 -32.59 -36.48
CA GLN A 47 -7.93 -32.50 -37.21
C GLN A 47 -7.61 -32.02 -38.63
N THR A 48 -7.75 -32.97 -39.54
CA THR A 48 -8.13 -32.79 -40.93
C THR A 48 -9.07 -31.59 -41.12
N SER A 49 -8.58 -30.51 -41.73
CA SER A 49 -9.44 -29.51 -42.36
C SER A 49 -9.49 -29.80 -43.85
N GLU A 50 -10.67 -30.26 -44.28
CA GLU A 50 -11.06 -30.43 -45.67
C GLU A 50 -10.80 -29.18 -46.50
N ASN A 51 -10.27 -29.46 -47.69
CA ASN A 51 -10.15 -28.54 -48.80
C ASN A 51 -11.58 -28.15 -49.27
N LYS A 52 -12.08 -26.97 -48.90
CA LYS A 52 -13.22 -26.35 -49.58
C LYS A 52 -12.72 -25.19 -50.42
N ALA A 53 -12.72 -25.42 -51.73
CA ALA A 53 -12.54 -24.41 -52.76
C ALA A 53 -13.60 -23.32 -52.59
N GLY A 54 -13.17 -22.18 -52.07
CA GLY A 54 -13.90 -20.91 -52.13
C GLY A 54 -13.44 -20.16 -53.37
N GLU A 55 -14.40 -19.91 -54.25
CA GLU A 55 -14.32 -19.15 -55.49
C GLU A 55 -13.74 -17.74 -55.23
N SER A 56 -12.52 -17.49 -55.73
CA SER A 56 -11.88 -16.18 -55.68
C SER A 56 -12.42 -15.28 -56.80
N ALA A 57 -13.26 -14.31 -56.42
CA ALA A 57 -13.56 -13.14 -57.25
C ALA A 57 -12.25 -12.37 -57.57
N PRO A 58 -12.15 -11.69 -58.74
CA PRO A 58 -10.93 -11.00 -59.12
C PRO A 58 -10.60 -9.88 -58.14
N GLU A 59 -9.43 -10.00 -57.52
CA GLU A 59 -8.80 -9.01 -56.66
C GLU A 59 -8.65 -7.69 -57.44
N LYS A 60 -9.39 -6.66 -57.03
CA LYS A 60 -9.18 -5.28 -57.51
C LYS A 60 -7.71 -4.93 -57.29
N ALA A 61 -7.02 -4.54 -58.37
CA ALA A 61 -5.65 -4.04 -58.32
C ALA A 61 -5.51 -2.99 -57.19
N ALA A 62 -4.63 -3.28 -56.23
CA ALA A 62 -4.34 -2.35 -55.14
C ALA A 62 -3.92 -0.98 -55.72
N PRO A 63 -4.41 0.14 -55.16
CA PRO A 63 -4.03 1.46 -55.65
C PRO A 63 -2.51 1.66 -55.52
N LEU A 64 -1.89 2.16 -56.60
CA LEU A 64 -0.44 2.45 -56.62
C LEU A 64 -0.09 3.43 -55.49
N PRO A 65 0.91 3.12 -54.64
CA PRO A 65 1.22 3.91 -53.45
C PRO A 65 1.58 5.36 -53.79
N SER A 66 1.24 6.26 -52.88
CA SER A 66 1.54 7.70 -53.03
C SER A 66 3.03 7.99 -52.78
N LEU A 67 3.54 9.11 -53.30
CA LEU A 67 4.95 9.50 -53.07
C LEU A 67 5.23 9.76 -51.58
N VAL A 68 4.20 10.17 -50.82
CA VAL A 68 4.26 10.35 -49.36
C VAL A 68 4.38 8.99 -48.66
N GLU A 69 3.60 7.99 -49.04
CA GLU A 69 3.72 6.61 -48.50
C GLU A 69 5.08 5.99 -48.79
N ILE A 70 5.68 6.27 -49.95
CA ILE A 70 7.02 5.78 -50.31
C ILE A 70 8.10 6.45 -49.43
N LEU A 71 7.96 7.75 -49.13
CA LEU A 71 8.84 8.48 -48.21
C LEU A 71 8.69 8.00 -46.76
N GLU A 72 7.46 7.75 -46.30
CA GLU A 72 7.21 7.16 -44.98
C GLU A 72 7.83 5.76 -44.86
N ALA A 73 7.71 4.92 -45.90
CA ALA A 73 8.33 3.60 -45.91
C ALA A 73 9.87 3.68 -45.85
N ALA A 74 10.47 4.69 -46.51
CA ALA A 74 11.91 4.94 -46.43
C ALA A 74 12.34 5.36 -45.03
N ASP A 75 11.58 6.24 -44.36
CA ASP A 75 11.87 6.67 -42.99
C ASP A 75 11.66 5.53 -41.97
N ARG A 76 10.64 4.67 -42.17
CA ARG A 76 10.46 3.42 -41.41
C ARG A 76 11.64 2.47 -41.56
N THR A 77 12.28 2.45 -42.73
CA THR A 77 13.49 1.63 -42.96
C THR A 77 14.70 2.22 -42.24
N ASP A 78 14.90 3.55 -42.30
CA ASP A 78 16.01 4.22 -41.62
C ASP A 78 15.85 4.23 -40.08
N THR A 79 14.63 4.24 -39.56
CA THR A 79 14.35 4.06 -38.11
C THR A 79 14.65 2.64 -37.66
N LEU A 80 14.18 1.63 -38.41
CA LEU A 80 14.48 0.23 -38.14
C LEU A 80 15.98 -0.06 -38.18
N GLU A 81 16.72 0.52 -39.14
CA GLU A 81 18.18 0.42 -39.20
C GLU A 81 18.86 1.00 -37.96
N ARG A 82 18.43 2.19 -37.50
CA ARG A 82 18.96 2.81 -36.27
C ARG A 82 18.68 1.97 -35.03
N GLU A 83 17.47 1.43 -34.90
CA GLU A 83 17.09 0.58 -33.77
C GLU A 83 17.87 -0.73 -33.73
N ALA A 84 17.97 -1.42 -34.87
CA ALA A 84 18.73 -2.66 -35.00
C ALA A 84 20.22 -2.42 -34.67
N ARG A 85 20.81 -1.34 -35.21
CA ARG A 85 22.22 -0.98 -34.94
C ARG A 85 22.48 -0.60 -33.48
N LYS A 86 21.52 0.03 -32.80
CA LYS A 86 21.64 0.32 -31.36
C LYS A 86 21.74 -0.96 -30.52
N ARG A 87 21.08 -2.05 -30.95
CA ARG A 87 21.13 -3.37 -30.31
C ARG A 87 22.44 -4.14 -30.59
N PHE A 88 23.34 -3.61 -31.44
CA PHE A 88 24.62 -4.25 -31.78
C PHE A 88 25.75 -3.99 -30.78
N GLY A 89 25.63 -2.98 -29.90
CA GLY A 89 26.72 -2.56 -28.98
C GLY A 89 27.07 -3.53 -27.84
N ASP A 90 26.33 -4.63 -27.67
CA ASP A 90 26.38 -5.48 -26.47
C ASP A 90 27.33 -6.71 -26.59
N GLY A 91 28.44 -6.59 -27.33
CA GLY A 91 29.41 -7.69 -27.49
C GLY A 91 30.09 -8.10 -26.18
N ALA A 92 30.38 -7.15 -25.30
CA ALA A 92 30.98 -7.41 -23.99
C ALA A 92 30.06 -8.24 -23.07
N ARG A 93 28.74 -8.08 -23.19
CA ARG A 93 27.75 -8.86 -22.43
C ARG A 93 27.66 -10.30 -22.90
N LEU A 94 27.79 -10.53 -24.21
CA LEU A 94 27.83 -11.89 -24.76
C LEU A 94 29.09 -12.62 -24.28
N LYS A 95 30.23 -11.93 -24.24
CA LYS A 95 31.49 -12.49 -23.73
C LYS A 95 31.40 -12.85 -22.25
N ALA A 96 30.86 -11.96 -21.41
CA ALA A 96 30.62 -12.24 -19.99
C ALA A 96 29.67 -13.43 -19.78
N ALA A 97 28.60 -13.54 -20.59
CA ALA A 97 27.69 -14.68 -20.53
C ALA A 97 28.39 -16.00 -20.90
N THR A 98 29.30 -15.99 -21.86
CA THR A 98 30.12 -17.17 -22.19
C THR A 98 31.05 -17.56 -21.05
N GLU A 99 31.71 -16.59 -20.40
CA GLU A 99 32.57 -16.84 -19.23
C GLU A 99 31.79 -17.45 -18.05
N ASP A 100 30.57 -16.97 -17.79
CA ASP A 100 29.67 -17.54 -16.77
C ASP A 100 29.21 -18.96 -17.11
N ILE A 101 28.97 -19.25 -18.40
CA ILE A 101 28.64 -20.61 -18.88
C ILE A 101 29.84 -21.54 -18.71
N ASP A 102 31.05 -21.09 -19.04
CA ASP A 102 32.27 -21.88 -18.88
C ASP A 102 32.52 -22.22 -17.40
N ALA A 103 32.34 -21.25 -16.49
CA ALA A 103 32.42 -21.48 -15.05
C ALA A 103 31.36 -22.48 -14.54
N ALA A 104 30.16 -22.45 -15.10
CA ALA A 104 29.10 -23.38 -14.75
C ALA A 104 29.34 -24.80 -15.30
N GLU A 105 29.98 -24.93 -16.47
CA GLU A 105 30.42 -26.22 -17.01
C GLU A 105 31.53 -26.85 -16.15
N GLU A 106 32.48 -26.05 -15.66
CA GLU A 106 33.51 -26.52 -14.74
C GLU A 106 32.91 -26.99 -13.41
N ALA A 107 32.00 -26.21 -12.82
CA ALA A 107 31.24 -26.59 -11.63
C ALA A 107 30.42 -27.87 -11.85
N LEU A 108 29.85 -28.06 -13.04
CA LEU A 108 29.12 -29.27 -13.40
C LEU A 108 30.02 -30.51 -13.40
N VAL A 109 31.26 -30.42 -13.91
CA VAL A 109 32.21 -31.53 -13.92
C VAL A 109 32.62 -31.90 -12.50
N VAL A 110 32.87 -30.90 -11.65
CA VAL A 110 33.18 -31.12 -10.22
C VAL A 110 32.00 -31.77 -9.51
N ALA A 111 30.78 -31.27 -9.74
CA ALA A 111 29.57 -31.78 -9.12
C ALA A 111 29.22 -33.20 -9.55
N ALA A 112 29.33 -33.50 -10.84
CA ALA A 112 29.10 -34.86 -11.35
C ALA A 112 30.10 -35.85 -10.75
N LYS A 113 31.39 -35.50 -10.66
CA LYS A 113 32.40 -36.33 -9.98
C LYS A 113 32.11 -36.51 -8.49
N ALA A 114 31.60 -35.47 -7.81
CA ALA A 114 31.24 -35.56 -6.40
C ALA A 114 30.05 -36.52 -6.19
N VAL A 115 29.01 -36.44 -7.03
CA VAL A 115 27.86 -37.36 -6.99
C VAL A 115 28.28 -38.79 -7.37
N ASP A 116 29.13 -39.00 -8.38
CA ASP A 116 29.58 -40.35 -8.78
C ASP A 116 30.55 -40.99 -7.77
N ALA A 117 31.41 -40.19 -7.13
CA ALA A 117 32.26 -40.67 -6.02
C ALA A 117 31.46 -41.02 -4.76
N SER A 118 30.15 -40.71 -4.74
CA SER A 118 29.20 -40.98 -3.65
C SER A 118 28.68 -42.42 -3.65
N ALA A 119 29.56 -43.41 -3.78
CA ALA A 119 29.20 -44.81 -3.56
C ALA A 119 28.56 -45.00 -2.17
N PRO A 120 27.57 -45.92 -2.02
CA PRO A 120 26.79 -46.10 -0.80
C PRO A 120 27.72 -46.41 0.38
N GLY A 121 27.86 -45.44 1.29
CA GLY A 121 28.64 -45.55 2.52
C GLY A 121 29.65 -44.43 2.78
N ARG A 122 29.98 -43.58 1.80
CA ARG A 122 31.01 -42.52 1.99
C ARG A 122 30.47 -41.09 2.05
N VAL A 123 29.32 -40.79 1.44
CA VAL A 123 28.83 -39.41 1.31
C VAL A 123 27.73 -39.08 2.31
N GLN A 124 27.92 -37.92 2.95
CA GLN A 124 27.03 -37.39 3.97
C GLN A 124 25.90 -36.60 3.32
N VAL A 125 24.71 -36.74 3.90
CA VAL A 125 23.51 -35.95 3.59
C VAL A 125 23.80 -34.45 3.52
N LEU A 126 24.76 -33.93 4.31
CA LEU A 126 25.17 -32.53 4.33
C LEU A 126 25.99 -32.13 3.09
N ALA A 127 26.96 -32.94 2.67
CA ALA A 127 27.75 -32.70 1.46
C ALA A 127 26.88 -32.67 0.19
N LEU A 128 25.84 -33.51 0.13
CA LEU A 128 24.82 -33.46 -0.94
C LEU A 128 23.96 -32.18 -0.88
N ILE A 129 23.73 -31.62 0.31
CA ILE A 129 23.00 -30.34 0.48
C ILE A 129 23.87 -29.17 0.03
N ASP A 130 25.15 -29.14 0.41
CA ASP A 130 26.06 -28.07 0.05
C ASP A 130 26.35 -28.10 -1.46
N LEU A 131 26.57 -29.29 -2.02
CA LEU A 131 26.71 -29.48 -3.46
C LEU A 131 25.46 -29.03 -4.22
N ALA A 132 24.26 -29.41 -3.75
CA ALA A 132 23.01 -28.97 -4.36
C ALA A 132 22.83 -27.44 -4.26
N THR A 133 23.37 -26.80 -3.22
CA THR A 133 23.28 -25.33 -3.04
C THR A 133 24.23 -24.60 -4.00
N GLU A 134 25.46 -25.09 -4.13
CA GLU A 134 26.46 -24.57 -5.07
C GLU A 134 26.00 -24.70 -6.52
N VAL A 135 25.58 -25.92 -6.93
CA VAL A 135 25.06 -26.21 -8.27
C VAL A 135 23.84 -25.35 -8.61
N ARG A 136 22.98 -25.10 -7.62
CA ARG A 136 21.78 -24.28 -7.79
C ARG A 136 22.10 -22.80 -7.99
N THR A 137 23.17 -22.30 -7.39
CA THR A 137 23.64 -20.93 -7.61
C THR A 137 24.06 -20.71 -9.07
N HIS A 138 24.77 -21.69 -9.65
CA HIS A 138 25.11 -21.66 -11.07
C HIS A 138 23.87 -21.81 -11.97
N ALA A 139 22.93 -22.69 -11.59
CA ALA A 139 21.67 -22.86 -12.32
C ALA A 139 20.82 -21.59 -12.36
N ASP A 140 20.73 -20.85 -11.25
CA ASP A 140 19.96 -19.60 -11.20
C ASP A 140 20.62 -18.48 -12.04
N LYS A 141 21.96 -18.37 -12.01
CA LYS A 141 22.70 -17.46 -12.90
C LYS A 141 22.44 -17.80 -14.38
N LEU A 142 22.52 -19.07 -14.74
CA LEU A 142 22.24 -19.54 -16.11
C LEU A 142 20.79 -19.28 -16.51
N ARG A 143 19.82 -19.44 -15.60
CA ARG A 143 18.42 -19.11 -15.87
C ARG A 143 18.26 -17.64 -16.24
N ALA A 144 18.88 -16.73 -15.48
CA ALA A 144 18.87 -15.31 -15.80
C ALA A 144 19.52 -15.01 -17.17
N ILE A 145 20.63 -15.67 -17.50
CA ILE A 145 21.30 -15.56 -18.81
C ILE A 145 20.38 -16.05 -19.93
N THR A 146 19.74 -17.22 -19.77
CA THR A 146 18.82 -17.78 -20.79
C THR A 146 17.62 -16.87 -21.06
N GLU A 147 17.09 -16.22 -20.03
CA GLU A 147 15.98 -15.27 -20.18
C GLU A 147 16.41 -13.99 -20.91
N GLN A 148 17.57 -13.42 -20.53
CA GLN A 148 18.12 -12.22 -21.17
C GLN A 148 18.50 -12.46 -22.63
N ILE A 149 19.22 -13.54 -22.93
CA ILE A 149 19.62 -13.88 -24.30
C ILE A 149 18.40 -14.30 -25.13
N GLY A 150 17.46 -15.05 -24.54
CA GLY A 150 16.21 -15.42 -25.19
C GLY A 150 15.35 -14.22 -25.60
N ALA A 151 15.30 -13.18 -24.77
CA ALA A 151 14.64 -11.93 -25.14
C ALA A 151 15.34 -11.21 -26.31
N ARG A 152 16.67 -11.26 -26.39
CA ARG A 152 17.45 -10.69 -27.51
C ARG A 152 17.24 -11.45 -28.82
N VAL A 153 17.22 -12.79 -28.78
CA VAL A 153 16.95 -13.62 -29.96
C VAL A 153 15.57 -13.29 -30.53
N ARG A 154 14.53 -13.25 -29.68
CA ARG A 154 13.17 -12.84 -30.09
C ARG A 154 13.12 -11.44 -30.69
N ALA A 155 13.91 -10.50 -30.17
CA ALA A 155 14.00 -9.15 -30.73
C ALA A 155 14.64 -9.13 -32.12
N TYR A 156 15.70 -9.93 -32.34
CA TYR A 156 16.29 -10.09 -33.67
C TYR A 156 15.35 -10.79 -34.66
N ASP A 157 14.59 -11.79 -34.23
CA ASP A 157 13.56 -12.43 -35.06
C ASP A 157 12.48 -11.42 -35.48
N ALA A 158 11.98 -10.62 -34.54
CA ALA A 158 11.02 -9.56 -34.84
C ALA A 158 11.59 -8.48 -35.78
N ASP A 159 12.87 -8.14 -35.66
CA ASP A 159 13.55 -7.22 -36.59
C ASP A 159 13.65 -7.83 -38.00
N LEU A 160 13.97 -9.12 -38.12
CA LEU A 160 14.02 -9.84 -39.41
C LEU A 160 12.64 -9.95 -40.07
N ASP A 161 11.59 -10.23 -39.30
CA ASP A 161 10.22 -10.30 -39.82
C ASP A 161 9.79 -8.95 -40.39
N ARG A 162 10.06 -7.84 -39.68
CA ARG A 162 9.78 -6.48 -40.18
C ARG A 162 10.61 -6.14 -41.43
N MET A 163 11.87 -6.57 -41.50
CA MET A 163 12.70 -6.38 -42.70
C MET A 163 12.11 -7.13 -43.90
N ASN A 164 11.66 -8.37 -43.70
CA ASN A 164 11.04 -9.18 -44.74
C ASN A 164 9.70 -8.60 -45.21
N GLU A 165 8.89 -8.05 -44.31
CA GLU A 165 7.66 -7.33 -44.67
C GLU A 165 7.96 -6.08 -45.49
N LEU A 166 8.96 -5.29 -45.11
CA LEU A 166 9.36 -4.10 -45.85
C LEU A 166 9.88 -4.47 -47.26
N ASP A 167 10.70 -5.51 -47.37
CA ASP A 167 11.35 -5.96 -48.62
C ASP A 167 10.35 -6.37 -49.71
N LYS A 168 9.26 -7.07 -49.33
CA LYS A 168 8.21 -7.55 -50.26
C LYS A 168 7.61 -6.44 -51.15
N ASP A 169 7.50 -5.25 -50.60
CA ASP A 169 6.83 -4.12 -51.26
C ASP A 169 7.82 -3.16 -51.95
N TRP A 170 9.12 -3.29 -51.70
CA TRP A 170 10.11 -2.31 -52.15
C TRP A 170 10.28 -2.30 -53.67
N VAL A 171 10.16 -3.45 -54.34
CA VAL A 171 10.20 -3.54 -55.81
C VAL A 171 9.07 -2.70 -56.43
N LEU A 172 7.85 -2.89 -55.94
CA LEU A 172 6.67 -2.14 -56.39
C LEU A 172 6.78 -0.64 -56.09
N ARG A 173 7.32 -0.26 -54.92
CA ARG A 173 7.52 1.15 -54.53
C ARG A 173 8.57 1.85 -55.40
N ILE A 174 9.67 1.17 -55.75
CA ILE A 174 10.72 1.71 -56.63
C ILE A 174 10.16 1.92 -58.04
N GLU A 175 9.43 0.96 -58.58
CA GLU A 175 8.77 1.09 -59.88
C GLU A 175 7.73 2.21 -59.90
N THR A 176 6.91 2.32 -58.84
CA THR A 176 5.92 3.40 -58.68
C THR A 176 6.57 4.78 -58.58
N ALA A 177 7.70 4.92 -57.89
CA ALA A 177 8.46 6.17 -57.80
C ALA A 177 9.05 6.60 -59.15
N ARG A 178 9.48 5.65 -59.98
CA ARG A 178 9.94 5.90 -61.37
C ARG A 178 8.80 6.35 -62.26
N LEU A 179 7.65 5.67 -62.20
CA LEU A 179 6.43 6.01 -62.96
C LEU A 179 5.91 7.42 -62.61
N ARG A 180 6.03 7.85 -61.35
CA ARG A 180 5.58 9.16 -60.87
C ARG A 180 6.62 10.30 -61.00
N ARG A 181 7.74 10.10 -61.70
CA ARG A 181 8.82 11.09 -61.92
C ARG A 181 9.37 11.73 -60.64
N ALA A 182 9.70 10.91 -59.64
CA ALA A 182 10.34 11.38 -58.40
C ALA A 182 11.68 12.12 -58.68
N PRO A 183 12.11 13.10 -57.84
CA PRO A 183 13.39 13.80 -57.99
C PRO A 183 14.60 12.85 -58.06
N PRO A 184 15.68 13.20 -58.78
CA PRO A 184 16.84 12.32 -59.00
C PRO A 184 17.58 11.94 -57.69
N GLU A 185 17.67 12.86 -56.72
CA GLU A 185 18.18 12.55 -55.37
C GLU A 185 17.36 11.45 -54.67
N LEU A 186 16.04 11.49 -54.79
CA LEU A 186 15.14 10.55 -54.13
C LEU A 186 15.21 9.17 -54.80
N GLN A 187 15.27 9.11 -56.14
CA GLN A 187 15.44 7.85 -56.87
C GLN A 187 16.74 7.14 -56.47
N LYS A 188 17.86 7.87 -56.41
CA LYS A 188 19.16 7.31 -55.98
C LYS A 188 19.12 6.77 -54.54
N ARG A 189 18.39 7.42 -53.64
CA ARG A 189 18.21 6.96 -52.25
C ARG A 189 17.35 5.70 -52.16
N LEU A 190 16.28 5.61 -52.97
CA LEU A 190 15.35 4.47 -53.01
C LEU A 190 15.96 3.23 -53.65
N ASP A 191 16.73 3.38 -54.74
CA ASP A 191 17.43 2.27 -55.40
C ASP A 191 18.46 1.58 -54.47
N ALA A 192 18.99 2.31 -53.48
CA ALA A 192 19.93 1.78 -52.49
C ALA A 192 19.24 1.06 -51.30
N VAL A 193 17.92 1.17 -51.14
CA VAL A 193 17.20 0.61 -49.98
C VAL A 193 17.24 -0.93 -49.93
N PRO A 194 16.93 -1.68 -51.01
CA PRO A 194 16.94 -3.14 -50.97
C PRO A 194 18.32 -3.71 -50.62
N ALA A 195 19.39 -3.14 -51.19
CA ALA A 195 20.76 -3.55 -50.89
C ALA A 195 21.16 -3.27 -49.42
N ARG A 196 20.70 -2.14 -48.85
CA ARG A 196 20.92 -1.81 -47.43
C ARG A 196 20.14 -2.75 -46.51
N LEU A 197 18.87 -3.02 -46.79
CA LEU A 197 18.03 -3.97 -46.05
C LEU A 197 18.64 -5.37 -46.07
N ALA A 198 19.05 -5.87 -47.23
CA ALA A 198 19.72 -7.18 -47.35
C ALA A 198 21.08 -7.23 -46.62
N GLY A 199 21.82 -6.12 -46.58
CA GLY A 199 23.04 -5.99 -45.78
C GLY A 199 22.77 -6.05 -44.28
N LEU A 200 21.76 -5.32 -43.82
CA LEU A 200 21.34 -5.29 -42.42
C LEU A 200 20.76 -6.64 -41.96
N ALA A 201 19.92 -7.28 -42.78
CA ALA A 201 19.35 -8.59 -42.50
C ALA A 201 20.44 -9.66 -42.32
N ARG A 202 21.49 -9.65 -43.15
CA ARG A 202 22.65 -10.56 -43.00
C ARG A 202 23.39 -10.34 -41.67
N GLU A 203 23.58 -9.09 -41.27
CA GLU A 203 24.25 -8.77 -39.99
C GLU A 203 23.38 -9.13 -38.77
N VAL A 204 22.07 -8.86 -38.82
CA VAL A 204 21.12 -9.28 -37.78
C VAL A 204 21.07 -10.80 -37.68
N THR A 205 21.00 -11.51 -38.80
CA THR A 205 21.01 -12.99 -38.84
C THR A 205 22.27 -13.54 -38.19
N ARG A 206 23.46 -13.04 -38.56
CA ARG A 206 24.73 -13.46 -37.97
C ARG A 206 24.75 -13.26 -36.44
N ARG A 207 24.20 -12.15 -35.95
CA ARG A 207 24.16 -11.85 -34.51
C ARG A 207 23.11 -12.68 -33.78
N ARG A 208 21.94 -12.90 -34.38
CA ARG A 208 20.92 -13.81 -33.88
C ARG A 208 21.52 -15.21 -33.69
N ASP A 209 22.18 -15.74 -34.71
CA ASP A 209 22.75 -17.09 -34.68
C ASP A 209 23.84 -17.22 -33.60
N ALA A 210 24.67 -16.20 -33.41
CA ALA A 210 25.64 -16.16 -32.32
C ALA A 210 24.97 -16.15 -30.92
N ASN A 211 23.85 -15.42 -30.74
CA ASN A 211 23.09 -15.44 -29.49
C ASN A 211 22.35 -16.76 -29.28
N LEU A 212 21.82 -17.36 -30.35
CA LEU A 212 21.12 -18.63 -30.32
C LEU A 212 22.08 -19.76 -29.90
N ALA A 213 23.31 -19.79 -30.43
CA ALA A 213 24.32 -20.76 -30.02
C ALA A 213 24.67 -20.67 -28.52
N VAL A 214 24.78 -19.45 -27.98
CA VAL A 214 25.00 -19.25 -26.53
C VAL A 214 23.77 -19.67 -25.72
N LEU A 215 22.55 -19.37 -26.20
CA LEU A 215 21.29 -19.77 -25.55
C LEU A 215 21.13 -21.29 -25.49
N GLU A 216 21.42 -21.99 -26.58
CA GLU A 216 21.37 -23.44 -26.65
C GLU A 216 22.39 -24.08 -25.70
N ARG A 217 23.63 -23.54 -25.67
CA ARG A 217 24.67 -24.01 -24.75
C ARG A 217 24.24 -23.80 -23.29
N ALA A 218 23.79 -22.60 -22.92
CA ALA A 218 23.32 -22.29 -21.58
C ALA A 218 22.15 -23.18 -21.14
N SER A 219 21.18 -23.41 -22.02
CA SER A 219 20.01 -24.25 -21.74
C SER A 219 20.40 -25.72 -21.52
N ARG A 220 21.38 -26.22 -22.29
CA ARG A 220 21.92 -27.57 -22.13
C ARG A 220 22.61 -27.76 -20.78
N VAL A 221 23.47 -26.81 -20.40
CA VAL A 221 24.17 -26.83 -19.10
C VAL A 221 23.18 -26.71 -17.95
N LEU A 222 22.20 -25.81 -18.05
CA LEU A 222 21.13 -25.65 -17.07
C LEU A 222 20.33 -26.93 -16.87
N GLY A 223 19.96 -27.62 -17.95
CA GLY A 223 19.26 -28.90 -17.90
C GLY A 223 20.06 -29.96 -17.14
N ARG A 224 21.37 -30.06 -17.40
CA ARG A 224 22.24 -31.01 -16.69
C ARG A 224 22.45 -30.65 -15.22
N LEU A 225 22.64 -29.37 -14.89
CA LEU A 225 22.72 -28.91 -13.49
C LEU A 225 21.43 -29.27 -12.71
N ASN A 226 20.27 -29.04 -13.31
CA ASN A 226 18.99 -29.39 -12.68
C ASN A 226 18.84 -30.91 -12.45
N ALA A 227 19.30 -31.73 -13.40
CA ALA A 227 19.31 -33.18 -13.24
C ALA A 227 20.23 -33.62 -12.08
N ILE A 228 21.41 -33.01 -11.93
CA ILE A 228 22.33 -33.27 -10.80
C ILE A 228 21.68 -32.88 -9.47
N VAL A 229 21.02 -31.72 -9.40
CA VAL A 229 20.30 -31.29 -8.18
C VAL A 229 19.19 -32.26 -7.81
N GLN A 230 18.46 -32.79 -8.81
CA GLN A 230 17.41 -33.76 -8.58
C GLN A 230 17.99 -35.10 -8.09
N ASP A 231 19.02 -35.62 -8.74
CA ASP A 231 19.66 -36.89 -8.35
C ASP A 231 20.28 -36.78 -6.94
N ALA A 232 20.98 -35.68 -6.63
CA ALA A 232 21.47 -35.42 -5.29
C ALA A 232 20.33 -35.35 -4.25
N GLY A 233 19.17 -34.81 -4.65
CA GLY A 233 17.96 -34.77 -3.82
C GLY A 233 17.37 -36.16 -3.54
N GLU A 234 17.29 -37.01 -4.56
CA GLU A 234 16.78 -38.39 -4.46
C GLU A 234 17.73 -39.28 -3.67
N GLN A 235 19.05 -39.21 -3.93
CA GLN A 235 20.07 -39.93 -3.16
C GLN A 235 20.02 -39.54 -1.67
N ARG A 236 19.84 -38.25 -1.39
CA ARG A 236 19.67 -37.75 -0.01
C ARG A 236 18.45 -38.36 0.67
N GLU A 237 17.32 -38.46 -0.03
CA GLU A 237 16.09 -39.04 0.52
C GLU A 237 16.24 -40.54 0.81
N ARG A 238 16.85 -41.29 -0.13
CA ARG A 238 17.20 -42.71 0.07
C ARG A 238 18.15 -42.92 1.25
N LEU A 239 19.16 -42.05 1.40
CA LEU A 239 20.10 -42.08 2.53
C LEU A 239 19.38 -41.77 3.86
N LEU A 240 18.49 -40.78 3.89
CA LEU A 240 17.70 -40.43 5.08
C LEU A 240 16.75 -41.56 5.47
N GLU A 241 16.15 -42.25 4.50
CA GLU A 241 15.29 -43.41 4.73
C GLU A 241 16.08 -44.61 5.25
N THR A 242 17.27 -44.86 4.69
CA THR A 242 18.20 -45.89 5.18
C THR A 242 18.64 -45.59 6.61
N LEU A 243 18.99 -44.34 6.94
CA LEU A 243 19.37 -43.93 8.30
C LEU A 243 18.22 -44.01 9.32
N ARG A 244 16.96 -43.97 8.87
CA ARG A 244 15.78 -44.13 9.72
C ARG A 244 15.45 -45.59 10.02
N THR A 245 15.81 -46.50 9.11
CA THR A 245 15.36 -47.91 9.13
C THR A 245 16.46 -48.89 9.54
N VAL A 246 17.74 -48.54 9.35
CA VAL A 246 18.86 -49.42 9.72
C VAL A 246 19.01 -49.49 11.24
N ARG A 247 18.74 -50.67 11.81
CA ARG A 247 19.10 -51.01 13.19
C ARG A 247 20.62 -51.07 13.31
N THR A 248 21.19 -50.19 14.11
CA THR A 248 22.54 -50.39 14.63
C THR A 248 22.52 -51.45 15.73
N GLU A 249 23.64 -52.15 15.95
CA GLU A 249 23.72 -53.13 17.03
C GLU A 249 23.36 -52.47 18.38
N PRO A 250 22.61 -53.16 19.26
CA PRO A 250 22.28 -52.63 20.58
C PRO A 250 23.54 -52.29 21.38
N LEU A 251 23.43 -51.36 22.34
CA LEU A 251 24.60 -50.82 23.06
C LEU A 251 25.48 -51.92 23.70
N TRP A 252 24.86 -53.04 24.13
CA TRP A 252 25.52 -54.19 24.74
C TRP A 252 26.26 -55.13 23.76
N ARG A 253 26.21 -54.87 22.45
CA ARG A 253 26.94 -55.63 21.41
C ARG A 253 27.91 -54.77 20.58
N ALA A 254 27.95 -53.45 20.81
CA ALA A 254 28.72 -52.53 19.98
C ALA A 254 30.24 -52.71 20.14
N THR A 255 30.93 -53.13 19.07
CA THR A 255 32.40 -53.22 19.04
C THR A 255 33.05 -51.89 18.64
N PRO A 256 34.17 -51.48 19.28
CA PRO A 256 34.93 -50.30 18.86
C PRO A 256 35.60 -50.53 17.49
N ARG A 257 35.15 -49.82 16.46
CA ARG A 257 35.65 -49.93 15.10
C ARG A 257 36.63 -48.78 14.80
N ARG A 258 37.89 -49.11 14.46
CA ARG A 258 38.97 -48.13 14.18
C ARG A 258 38.76 -47.31 12.91
N GLU A 259 37.98 -47.81 11.95
CA GLU A 259 37.72 -47.13 10.67
C GLU A 259 36.97 -45.78 10.80
N GLY A 260 36.33 -45.51 11.95
CA GLY A 260 35.55 -44.30 12.16
C GLY A 260 36.35 -43.03 12.52
N THR A 261 37.55 -43.17 13.11
CA THR A 261 38.32 -42.01 13.62
C THR A 261 38.92 -41.16 12.50
N ASP A 262 39.49 -41.81 11.50
CA ASP A 262 40.14 -41.12 10.38
C ASP A 262 39.08 -40.42 9.52
N TYR A 263 37.90 -41.04 9.39
CA TYR A 263 36.72 -40.45 8.77
C TYR A 263 36.22 -39.22 9.54
N ALA A 264 36.15 -39.28 10.87
CA ALA A 264 35.75 -38.16 11.72
C ALA A 264 36.67 -36.96 11.53
N LEU A 265 37.97 -37.19 11.56
CA LEU A 265 39.00 -36.16 11.42
C LEU A 265 38.95 -35.52 10.03
N ALA A 266 38.88 -36.34 8.97
CA ALA A 266 38.74 -35.84 7.60
C ALA A 266 37.45 -35.01 7.41
N TRP A 267 36.33 -35.46 7.97
CA TRP A 267 35.07 -34.72 7.92
C TRP A 267 35.15 -33.38 8.66
N THR A 268 35.64 -33.38 9.91
CA THR A 268 35.79 -32.13 10.68
C THR A 268 36.70 -31.13 9.99
N ALA A 269 37.79 -31.61 9.37
CA ALA A 269 38.71 -30.77 8.61
C ALA A 269 38.04 -30.15 7.37
N ALA A 270 37.23 -30.93 6.63
CA ALA A 270 36.51 -30.43 5.46
C ALA A 270 35.48 -29.35 5.82
N GLU A 271 34.70 -29.55 6.89
CA GLU A 271 33.71 -28.57 7.36
C GLU A 271 34.37 -27.28 7.86
N LEU A 272 35.49 -27.41 8.58
CA LEU A 272 36.29 -26.27 9.03
C LEU A 272 36.84 -25.47 7.84
N ASP A 273 37.28 -26.15 6.78
CA ASP A 273 37.80 -25.50 5.59
C ASP A 273 36.70 -24.75 4.81
N GLN A 274 35.50 -25.33 4.70
CA GLN A 274 34.34 -24.65 4.09
C GLN A 274 33.94 -23.40 4.87
N VAL A 275 33.82 -23.50 6.20
CA VAL A 275 33.50 -22.35 7.05
C VAL A 275 34.59 -21.29 6.96
N ARG A 276 35.87 -21.69 7.00
CA ARG A 276 37.02 -20.78 6.85
C ARG A 276 36.96 -20.05 5.52
N THR A 277 36.77 -20.78 4.42
CA THR A 277 36.71 -20.21 3.07
C THR A 277 35.56 -19.22 2.95
N TYR A 278 34.37 -19.56 3.45
CA TYR A 278 33.22 -18.67 3.47
C TYR A 278 33.48 -17.39 4.28
N VAL A 279 34.04 -17.52 5.50
CA VAL A 279 34.33 -16.38 6.38
C VAL A 279 35.41 -15.49 5.79
N VAL A 280 36.47 -16.04 5.21
CA VAL A 280 37.54 -15.27 4.57
C VAL A 280 37.00 -14.49 3.36
N ASN A 281 36.24 -15.15 2.49
CA ASN A 281 35.66 -14.52 1.29
C ASN A 281 34.65 -13.41 1.63
N ASN A 282 34.00 -13.49 2.78
CA ASN A 282 33.00 -12.51 3.23
C ASN A 282 33.45 -11.68 4.44
N ALA A 283 34.74 -11.68 4.79
CA ALA A 283 35.22 -11.12 6.06
C ALA A 283 34.86 -9.63 6.22
N VAL A 284 35.02 -8.85 5.16
CA VAL A 284 34.72 -7.41 5.17
C VAL A 284 33.23 -7.15 5.33
N THR A 285 32.37 -7.88 4.61
CA THR A 285 30.92 -7.67 4.64
C THR A 285 30.31 -8.14 5.96
N LEU A 286 30.75 -9.29 6.47
CA LEU A 286 30.31 -9.82 7.77
C LEU A 286 30.81 -8.92 8.91
N GLY A 287 32.07 -8.49 8.87
CA GLY A 287 32.66 -7.61 9.87
C GLY A 287 31.98 -6.24 9.93
N THR A 288 31.72 -5.61 8.78
CA THR A 288 31.02 -4.32 8.71
C THR A 288 29.59 -4.42 9.26
N VAL A 289 28.83 -5.44 8.88
CA VAL A 289 27.46 -5.65 9.40
C VAL A 289 27.48 -5.92 10.90
N ALA A 290 28.41 -6.74 11.40
CA ALA A 290 28.54 -7.02 12.82
C ALA A 290 28.84 -5.74 13.62
N VAL A 291 29.80 -4.93 13.19
CA VAL A 291 30.19 -3.70 13.88
C VAL A 291 29.07 -2.66 13.84
N VAL A 292 28.47 -2.42 12.67
CA VAL A 292 27.38 -1.44 12.54
C VAL A 292 26.17 -1.84 13.38
N ALA A 293 25.74 -3.11 13.31
CA ALA A 293 24.62 -3.61 14.09
C ALA A 293 24.92 -3.58 15.60
N PHE A 294 26.15 -3.87 16.01
CA PHE A 294 26.58 -3.78 17.40
C PHE A 294 26.57 -2.34 17.90
N VAL A 295 27.17 -1.40 17.18
CA VAL A 295 27.23 0.02 17.57
C VAL A 295 25.82 0.63 17.61
N LEU A 296 25.02 0.42 16.57
CA LEU A 296 23.64 0.92 16.52
C LEU A 296 22.78 0.29 17.63
N GLY A 297 22.89 -1.03 17.82
CA GLY A 297 22.22 -1.75 18.90
C GLY A 297 22.62 -1.23 20.27
N TYR A 298 23.92 -0.99 20.51
CA TYR A 298 24.42 -0.45 21.77
C TYR A 298 23.87 0.95 22.04
N LEU A 299 23.92 1.85 21.06
CA LEU A 299 23.38 3.22 21.18
C LEU A 299 21.88 3.22 21.46
N LEU A 300 21.11 2.37 20.76
CA LEU A 300 19.67 2.19 21.00
C LEU A 300 19.40 1.71 22.42
N MET A 301 20.12 0.69 22.88
CA MET A 301 19.94 0.11 24.22
C MET A 301 20.38 1.07 25.33
N ALA A 302 21.47 1.79 25.14
CA ALA A 302 21.95 2.81 26.09
C ALA A 302 20.98 4.00 26.20
N GLY A 303 20.45 4.48 25.06
CA GLY A 303 19.43 5.53 25.03
C GLY A 303 18.11 5.09 25.66
N ALA A 304 17.69 3.84 25.40
CA ALA A 304 16.52 3.21 26.02
C ALA A 304 16.67 3.11 27.55
N ARG A 305 17.84 2.67 28.04
CA ARG A 305 18.16 2.59 29.47
C ARG A 305 17.96 3.92 30.19
N ALA A 306 18.53 5.01 29.63
CA ALA A 306 18.47 6.33 30.24
C ALA A 306 17.02 6.85 30.37
N LYS A 307 16.16 6.55 29.38
CA LYS A 307 14.75 6.94 29.39
C LYS A 307 13.90 6.07 30.32
N LEU A 308 14.15 4.76 30.38
CA LEU A 308 13.34 3.82 31.15
C LEU A 308 13.68 3.78 32.65
N ALA A 309 14.85 4.29 33.04
CA ALA A 309 15.23 4.48 34.44
C ALA A 309 14.33 5.49 35.19
N ARG A 310 13.61 6.34 34.46
CA ARG A 310 12.71 7.37 35.00
C ARG A 310 11.24 6.94 35.06
N ASP A 311 10.93 5.67 34.77
CA ASP A 311 9.56 5.16 34.68
C ASP A 311 9.06 4.52 36.00
N PRO A 312 7.98 5.03 36.63
CA PRO A 312 7.40 4.46 37.85
C PRO A 312 6.57 3.18 37.65
N ARG A 313 6.36 2.70 36.41
CA ARG A 313 5.56 1.48 36.14
C ARG A 313 6.27 0.19 36.53
N HIS A 314 5.54 -0.70 37.21
CA HIS A 314 6.00 -2.00 37.70
C HIS A 314 5.12 -3.13 37.11
N ASP A 315 5.21 -3.30 35.79
CA ASP A 315 4.60 -4.43 35.09
C ASP A 315 5.69 -5.47 34.78
N PRO A 316 5.44 -6.80 34.84
CA PRO A 316 6.46 -7.81 34.62
C PRO A 316 7.19 -7.66 33.28
N GLU A 317 6.52 -7.21 32.22
CA GLU A 317 7.18 -6.99 30.92
C GLU A 317 8.07 -5.74 30.93
N THR A 318 7.63 -4.69 31.63
CA THR A 318 8.36 -3.42 31.77
C THR A 318 9.59 -3.57 32.68
N ASP A 319 9.46 -4.32 33.77
CA ASP A 319 10.53 -4.58 34.71
C ASP A 319 11.62 -5.45 34.08
N LEU A 320 11.25 -6.47 33.30
CA LEU A 320 12.21 -7.28 32.55
C LEU A 320 12.85 -6.51 31.37
N ALA A 321 12.10 -5.67 30.66
CA ALA A 321 12.68 -4.77 29.67
C ALA A 321 13.72 -3.82 30.30
N ARG A 322 13.42 -3.28 31.50
CA ARG A 322 14.35 -2.44 32.26
C ARG A 322 15.63 -3.19 32.65
N MET A 323 15.51 -4.47 33.00
CA MET A 323 16.66 -5.33 33.29
C MET A 323 17.48 -5.65 32.03
N LEU A 324 16.85 -5.90 30.88
CA LEU A 324 17.51 -6.10 29.57
C LEU A 324 18.39 -4.90 29.16
N PHE A 325 17.89 -3.69 29.42
CA PHE A 325 18.62 -2.46 29.13
C PHE A 325 19.77 -2.17 30.12
N ARG A 326 19.88 -2.89 31.25
CA ARG A 326 21.03 -2.74 32.17
C ARG A 326 22.32 -3.33 31.60
N SER A 327 22.23 -4.30 30.69
CA SER A 327 23.37 -4.95 30.03
C SER A 327 23.40 -4.67 28.51
N PRO A 328 23.65 -3.41 28.08
CA PRO A 328 23.53 -3.01 26.67
C PRO A 328 24.52 -3.75 25.76
N LEU A 329 25.68 -4.17 26.29
CA LEU A 329 26.69 -4.92 25.54
C LEU A 329 26.18 -6.28 25.04
N PHE A 330 25.57 -7.09 25.92
CA PHE A 330 25.05 -8.40 25.54
C PHE A 330 23.83 -8.30 24.62
N SER A 331 22.95 -7.31 24.85
CA SER A 331 21.80 -7.04 23.99
C SER A 331 22.22 -6.59 22.59
N ALA A 332 23.26 -5.75 22.49
CA ALA A 332 23.85 -5.32 21.23
C ALA A 332 24.57 -6.48 20.51
N LEU A 333 25.27 -7.35 21.24
CA LEU A 333 25.90 -8.55 20.69
C LEU A 333 24.86 -9.50 20.11
N PHE A 334 23.74 -9.72 20.81
CA PHE A 334 22.62 -10.52 20.31
C PHE A 334 22.05 -9.97 19.00
N ILE A 335 21.82 -8.65 18.91
CA ILE A 335 21.35 -7.99 17.69
C ILE A 335 22.36 -8.15 16.56
N ALA A 336 23.65 -7.92 16.83
CA ALA A 336 24.72 -8.05 15.85
C ALA A 336 24.80 -9.47 15.27
N LEU A 337 24.78 -10.49 16.12
CA LEU A 337 24.80 -11.89 15.68
C LEU A 337 23.58 -12.25 14.84
N THR A 338 22.39 -11.78 15.25
CA THR A 338 21.16 -12.00 14.48
C THR A 338 21.21 -11.30 13.12
N ALA A 339 21.78 -10.09 13.04
CA ALA A 339 21.95 -9.36 11.79
C ALA A 339 22.98 -10.02 10.84
N VAL A 340 24.06 -10.59 11.39
CA VAL A 340 25.07 -11.33 10.63
C VAL A 340 24.46 -12.59 10.00
N VAL A 341 23.75 -13.40 10.79
CA VAL A 341 22.99 -14.54 10.24
C VAL A 341 22.01 -14.07 9.18
N TRP A 342 21.38 -12.90 9.40
CA TRP A 342 20.39 -12.42 8.47
C TRP A 342 20.97 -12.05 7.09
N ARG A 343 22.22 -11.58 7.07
CA ARG A 343 22.94 -11.18 5.86
C ARG A 343 23.56 -12.35 5.09
N SER A 344 23.55 -13.56 5.63
CA SER A 344 24.24 -14.75 5.11
C SER A 344 23.27 -15.82 4.56
N PRO A 345 22.50 -15.54 3.48
CA PRO A 345 21.55 -16.50 2.93
C PRO A 345 22.21 -17.72 2.28
N ASP A 346 23.45 -17.57 1.77
CA ASP A 346 24.20 -18.60 1.04
C ASP A 346 25.32 -19.22 1.89
N ALA A 347 25.24 -19.08 3.21
CA ALA A 347 26.26 -19.64 4.09
C ALA A 347 26.11 -21.18 4.20
N PRO A 348 27.25 -21.90 4.36
CA PRO A 348 27.23 -23.33 4.67
C PRO A 348 26.35 -23.63 5.88
N VAL A 349 25.67 -24.77 5.88
CA VAL A 349 24.74 -25.17 6.96
C VAL A 349 25.43 -25.16 8.33
N VAL A 350 26.70 -25.54 8.34
CA VAL A 350 27.59 -25.56 9.51
C VAL A 350 27.88 -24.14 10.03
N TYR A 351 28.09 -23.15 9.17
CA TYR A 351 28.23 -21.76 9.63
C TYR A 351 26.93 -21.24 10.28
N VAL A 352 25.79 -21.46 9.63
CA VAL A 352 24.48 -20.99 10.12
C VAL A 352 24.15 -21.64 11.46
N GLY A 353 24.37 -22.94 11.59
CA GLY A 353 24.17 -23.66 12.84
C GLY A 353 25.06 -23.11 13.97
N ALA A 354 26.32 -22.78 13.68
CA ALA A 354 27.27 -22.31 14.68
C ALA A 354 26.84 -20.94 15.21
N MET A 355 26.44 -20.05 14.30
CA MET A 355 25.90 -18.74 14.66
C MET A 355 24.60 -18.84 15.45
N LEU A 356 23.66 -19.71 15.07
CA LEU A 356 22.43 -19.93 15.84
C LEU A 356 22.71 -20.46 17.25
N THR A 357 23.70 -21.34 17.39
CA THR A 357 24.13 -21.86 18.69
C THR A 357 24.72 -20.75 19.56
N LEU A 358 25.59 -19.92 18.97
CA LEU A 358 26.16 -18.75 19.64
C LEU A 358 25.08 -17.76 20.08
N ILE A 359 24.06 -17.52 19.24
CA ILE A 359 22.90 -16.68 19.58
C ILE A 359 22.17 -17.25 20.80
N VAL A 360 21.92 -18.57 20.86
CA VAL A 360 21.26 -19.19 22.03
C VAL A 360 22.14 -19.10 23.29
N VAL A 361 23.45 -19.28 23.17
CA VAL A 361 24.39 -19.14 24.30
C VAL A 361 24.39 -17.71 24.84
N VAL A 362 24.49 -16.71 23.96
CA VAL A 362 24.41 -15.29 24.34
C VAL A 362 23.05 -14.97 24.97
N THR A 363 21.98 -15.53 24.42
CA THR A 363 20.62 -15.40 24.97
C THR A 363 20.54 -15.98 26.39
N ALA A 364 21.08 -17.18 26.62
CA ALA A 364 21.09 -17.82 27.93
C ALA A 364 21.88 -16.98 28.96
N PHE A 365 23.06 -16.48 28.57
CA PHE A 365 23.87 -15.61 29.44
C PHE A 365 23.17 -14.30 29.79
N LEU A 366 22.51 -13.70 28.81
CA LEU A 366 21.77 -12.46 28.97
C LEU A 366 20.56 -12.67 29.89
N VAL A 367 19.81 -13.76 29.73
CA VAL A 367 18.70 -14.13 30.63
C VAL A 367 19.18 -14.33 32.07
N VAL A 368 20.33 -14.95 32.27
CA VAL A 368 20.97 -15.10 33.60
C VAL A 368 21.33 -13.74 34.21
N THR A 369 21.94 -12.87 33.41
CA THR A 369 22.38 -11.53 33.86
C THR A 369 21.20 -10.69 34.36
N ILE A 370 20.01 -10.91 33.78
CA ILE A 370 18.75 -10.21 34.10
C ILE A 370 18.09 -10.77 35.36
N ILE A 371 17.99 -12.09 35.49
CA ILE A 371 17.24 -12.77 36.56
C ILE A 371 18.10 -12.94 37.84
N GLY A 372 19.41 -12.78 37.72
CA GLY A 372 20.39 -12.96 38.79
C GLY A 372 20.86 -14.41 38.94
N HIS A 373 21.82 -14.64 39.85
CA HIS A 373 22.49 -15.94 40.05
C HIS A 373 21.57 -17.06 40.57
N LYS A 374 20.28 -16.78 40.84
CA LYS A 374 19.24 -17.78 41.11
C LYS A 374 18.81 -18.56 39.85
N ALA A 375 19.72 -18.66 38.89
CA ALA A 375 19.52 -19.15 37.54
C ALA A 375 18.82 -20.52 37.51
N VAL A 376 18.00 -20.65 36.47
CA VAL A 376 17.38 -21.90 36.04
C VAL A 376 18.52 -22.77 35.49
N LEU A 377 18.94 -23.79 36.24
CA LEU A 377 20.00 -24.74 35.88
C LEU A 377 19.85 -25.23 34.44
N SER A 378 18.60 -25.40 33.98
CA SER A 378 18.25 -25.82 32.64
C SER A 378 18.76 -24.91 31.54
N LEU A 379 18.96 -23.61 31.75
CA LEU A 379 19.48 -22.69 30.73
C LEU A 379 20.97 -22.93 30.45
N TYR A 380 21.77 -23.11 31.50
CA TYR A 380 23.19 -23.44 31.35
C TYR A 380 23.37 -24.82 30.73
N VAL A 381 22.60 -25.80 31.20
CA VAL A 381 22.66 -27.16 30.68
C VAL A 381 22.18 -27.22 29.23
N LEU A 382 21.16 -26.45 28.86
CA LEU A 382 20.70 -26.33 27.46
C LEU A 382 21.77 -25.66 26.58
N ALA A 383 22.37 -24.55 27.02
CA ALA A 383 23.43 -23.87 26.27
C ALA A 383 24.65 -24.77 26.09
N ALA A 384 25.09 -25.45 27.15
CA ALA A 384 26.17 -26.43 27.09
C ALA A 384 25.82 -27.62 26.18
N ALA A 385 24.58 -28.12 26.23
CA ALA A 385 24.11 -29.19 25.35
C ALA A 385 24.10 -28.76 23.88
N LEU A 386 23.69 -27.54 23.56
CA LEU A 386 23.72 -27.02 22.19
C LEU A 386 25.14 -26.84 21.67
N VAL A 387 26.07 -26.39 22.51
CA VAL A 387 27.51 -26.33 22.17
C VAL A 387 28.07 -27.74 21.96
N LEU A 388 27.75 -28.68 22.85
CA LEU A 388 28.18 -30.08 22.73
C LEU A 388 27.70 -30.73 21.42
N ASN A 389 26.55 -30.29 20.90
CA ASN A 389 26.01 -30.79 19.63
C ASN A 389 26.95 -30.58 18.43
N TRP A 390 27.85 -29.58 18.49
CA TRP A 390 28.89 -29.34 17.47
C TRP A 390 29.98 -30.41 17.46
N PHE A 391 30.38 -30.84 18.65
CA PHE A 391 31.38 -31.88 18.83
C PHE A 391 30.77 -33.28 18.67
N GLN A 392 29.45 -33.37 18.74
CA GLN A 392 28.71 -34.62 18.68
C GLN A 392 28.92 -35.35 17.37
N VAL A 393 29.07 -34.66 16.24
CA VAL A 393 29.29 -35.34 14.95
C VAL A 393 30.66 -36.05 14.91
N GLY A 394 31.68 -35.46 15.54
CA GLY A 394 32.98 -36.12 15.75
C GLY A 394 32.89 -37.28 16.74
N LEU A 395 32.12 -37.11 17.83
CA LEU A 395 31.86 -38.18 18.80
C LEU A 395 31.05 -39.34 18.21
N ASP A 396 30.14 -39.04 17.29
CA ASP A 396 29.25 -39.97 16.59
C ASP A 396 29.99 -40.86 15.58
N ALA A 397 31.18 -40.43 15.15
CA ALA A 397 32.07 -41.26 14.33
C ALA A 397 32.73 -42.40 15.12
N LEU A 398 32.75 -42.28 16.45
CA LEU A 398 33.12 -43.35 17.36
C LEU A 398 31.83 -44.04 17.88
N PRO A 399 31.62 -45.34 17.58
CA PRO A 399 30.32 -45.99 17.76
C PRO A 399 29.80 -46.03 19.21
N LEU A 400 30.70 -46.00 20.19
CA LEU A 400 30.35 -46.11 21.61
C LEU A 400 30.30 -44.75 22.32
N SER A 401 31.26 -43.84 22.04
CA SER A 401 31.30 -42.52 22.67
C SER A 401 30.19 -41.59 22.20
N GLY A 402 29.78 -41.63 20.92
CA GLY A 402 28.67 -40.81 20.41
C GLY A 402 27.34 -41.14 21.09
N ARG A 403 27.10 -42.42 21.36
CA ARG A 403 25.90 -42.92 22.06
C ARG A 403 25.91 -42.53 23.53
N VAL A 404 27.02 -42.77 24.23
CA VAL A 404 27.18 -42.34 25.63
C VAL A 404 27.02 -40.82 25.75
N ALA A 405 27.62 -40.04 24.86
CA ALA A 405 27.47 -38.58 24.84
C ALA A 405 26.02 -38.16 24.62
N LEU A 406 25.28 -38.81 23.72
CA LEU A 406 23.85 -38.56 23.50
C LEU A 406 23.04 -38.84 24.78
N ILE A 407 23.27 -39.99 25.43
CA ILE A 407 22.58 -40.37 26.66
C ILE A 407 22.85 -39.35 27.77
N VAL A 408 24.11 -38.97 27.98
CA VAL A 408 24.52 -37.99 29.00
C VAL A 408 23.88 -36.62 28.71
N GLN A 409 23.91 -36.18 27.45
CA GLN A 409 23.34 -34.90 27.03
C GLN A 409 21.82 -34.85 27.25
N CYS A 410 21.08 -35.86 26.78
CA CYS A 410 19.63 -35.95 26.97
C CYS A 410 19.24 -36.02 28.45
N SER A 411 19.96 -36.84 29.23
CA SER A 411 19.69 -37.04 30.67
C SER A 411 20.00 -35.77 31.47
N ALA A 412 21.10 -35.07 31.16
CA ALA A 412 21.47 -33.82 31.82
C ALA A 412 20.41 -32.74 31.57
N VAL A 413 19.98 -32.55 30.31
CA VAL A 413 18.95 -31.55 29.97
C VAL A 413 17.60 -31.92 30.60
N ALA A 414 17.20 -33.19 30.55
CA ALA A 414 15.97 -33.67 31.17
C ALA A 414 15.96 -33.47 32.69
N ALA A 415 17.06 -33.81 33.37
CA ALA A 415 17.21 -33.63 34.82
C ALA A 415 17.18 -32.15 35.21
N ALA A 416 17.84 -31.28 34.45
CA ALA A 416 17.85 -29.84 34.70
C ALA A 416 16.46 -29.22 34.52
N LEU A 417 15.75 -29.58 33.44
CA LEU A 417 14.36 -29.16 33.22
C LEU A 417 13.42 -29.66 34.32
N TRP A 418 13.58 -30.90 34.77
CA TRP A 418 12.77 -31.48 35.84
C TRP A 418 12.99 -30.76 37.18
N LEU A 419 14.24 -30.50 37.55
CA LEU A 419 14.60 -29.78 38.77
C LEU A 419 14.01 -28.37 38.79
N ASP A 420 14.11 -27.64 37.69
CA ASP A 420 13.60 -26.27 37.61
C ASP A 420 12.08 -26.19 37.48
N LEU A 421 11.44 -27.22 36.90
CA LEU A 421 9.98 -27.38 36.92
C LEU A 421 9.47 -27.64 38.34
N ARG A 422 10.13 -28.52 39.10
CA ARG A 422 9.77 -28.83 40.50
C ARG A 422 9.94 -27.62 41.42
N ARG A 423 10.95 -26.78 41.14
CA ARG A 423 11.22 -25.54 41.90
C ARG A 423 10.36 -24.34 41.46
N GLY A 424 9.47 -24.52 40.47
CA GLY A 424 8.56 -23.47 39.97
C GLY A 424 9.25 -22.31 39.24
N ARG A 425 10.53 -22.44 38.88
CA ARG A 425 11.33 -21.32 38.33
C ARG A 425 11.01 -21.03 36.87
N ILE A 426 10.72 -22.07 36.08
CA ILE A 426 10.45 -21.95 34.64
C ILE A 426 9.12 -21.22 34.38
N ALA A 427 8.10 -21.51 35.19
CA ALA A 427 6.73 -21.04 34.98
C ALA A 427 6.55 -19.53 35.20
N ASN A 428 7.35 -18.92 36.08
CA ASN A 428 7.17 -17.52 36.48
C ASN A 428 8.16 -16.55 35.81
N GLN A 429 9.20 -17.03 35.11
CA GLN A 429 10.31 -16.18 34.65
C GLN A 429 10.49 -16.15 33.12
N VAL A 430 10.11 -17.21 32.41
CA VAL A 430 10.42 -17.39 30.96
C VAL A 430 9.16 -17.31 30.08
N ALA A 431 7.99 -17.02 30.64
CA ALA A 431 6.70 -17.32 30.02
C ALA A 431 6.39 -16.47 28.76
N LEU A 432 6.59 -17.05 27.57
CA LEU A 432 5.90 -16.73 26.33
C LEU A 432 4.46 -17.29 26.32
N LEU A 433 4.26 -18.40 27.04
CA LEU A 433 3.02 -19.16 27.18
C LEU A 433 2.50 -19.09 28.62
N PRO A 434 1.19 -19.28 28.84
CA PRO A 434 0.63 -19.45 30.18
C PRO A 434 1.37 -20.52 30.99
N PRO A 435 1.50 -20.37 32.33
CA PRO A 435 2.27 -21.28 33.18
C PRO A 435 1.92 -22.77 33.02
N ARG A 436 0.62 -23.08 32.84
CA ARG A 436 0.12 -24.44 32.63
C ARG A 436 0.62 -25.06 31.33
N LEU A 437 0.54 -24.29 30.23
CA LEU A 437 1.00 -24.73 28.91
C LEU A 437 2.52 -24.87 28.88
N MET A 438 3.24 -23.93 29.49
CA MET A 438 4.70 -24.02 29.62
C MET A 438 5.13 -25.29 30.37
N ALA A 439 4.45 -25.63 31.48
CA ALA A 439 4.71 -26.87 32.20
C ALA A 439 4.44 -28.12 31.36
N MET A 440 3.38 -28.11 30.52
CA MET A 440 3.08 -29.21 29.61
C MET A 440 4.15 -29.37 28.53
N VAL A 441 4.60 -28.27 27.93
CA VAL A 441 5.69 -28.27 26.94
C VAL A 441 6.97 -28.84 27.54
N VAL A 442 7.37 -28.38 28.73
CA VAL A 442 8.58 -28.87 29.41
C VAL A 442 8.48 -30.35 29.77
N ARG A 443 7.32 -30.82 30.28
CA ARG A 443 7.09 -32.26 30.54
C ARG A 443 7.19 -33.09 29.26
N GLY A 444 6.61 -32.60 28.16
CA GLY A 444 6.72 -33.21 26.84
C GLY A 444 8.17 -33.29 26.36
N SER A 445 8.94 -32.21 26.50
CA SER A 445 10.37 -32.19 26.17
C SER A 445 11.17 -33.20 27.00
N ILE A 446 10.91 -33.31 28.30
CA ILE A 446 11.54 -34.32 29.17
C ILE A 446 11.20 -35.74 28.68
N ALA A 447 9.91 -36.02 28.42
CA ALA A 447 9.48 -37.32 27.94
C ALA A 447 10.13 -37.70 26.59
N LEU A 448 10.22 -36.75 25.65
CA LEU A 448 10.86 -36.96 24.35
C LEU A 448 12.38 -37.17 24.47
N LEU A 449 13.06 -36.45 25.35
CA LEU A 449 14.50 -36.66 25.62
C LEU A 449 14.76 -38.03 26.27
N MET A 450 13.91 -38.45 27.22
CA MET A 450 14.03 -39.78 27.82
C MET A 450 13.68 -40.89 26.82
N ALA A 451 12.70 -40.67 25.95
CA ALA A 451 12.42 -41.56 24.83
C ALA A 451 13.63 -41.67 23.90
N ALA A 452 14.32 -40.57 23.59
CA ALA A 452 15.55 -40.60 22.79
C ALA A 452 16.64 -41.48 23.43
N VAL A 453 16.80 -41.44 24.77
CA VAL A 453 17.73 -42.33 25.50
C VAL A 453 17.33 -43.80 25.34
N VAL A 454 16.06 -44.13 25.52
CA VAL A 454 15.57 -45.52 25.38
C VAL A 454 15.75 -46.02 23.95
N VAL A 455 15.39 -45.19 22.96
CA VAL A 455 15.51 -45.49 21.53
C VAL A 455 16.97 -45.68 21.13
N ASP A 456 17.90 -44.90 21.68
CA ASP A 456 19.34 -45.11 21.49
C ASP A 456 19.78 -46.45 22.08
N ILE A 457 19.41 -46.77 23.32
CA ILE A 457 19.76 -48.06 23.95
C ILE A 457 19.28 -49.26 23.11
N VAL A 458 18.07 -49.17 22.55
CA VAL A 458 17.45 -50.23 21.72
C VAL A 458 18.14 -50.38 20.36
N GLY A 459 18.88 -49.37 19.87
CA GLY A 459 19.63 -49.44 18.61
C GLY A 459 19.08 -48.61 17.45
N TYR A 460 18.10 -47.73 17.69
CA TYR A 460 17.53 -46.82 16.70
C TYR A 460 18.19 -45.44 16.75
N LEU A 461 19.50 -45.40 16.51
CA LEU A 461 20.33 -44.20 16.69
C LEU A 461 19.86 -42.99 15.86
N GLY A 462 19.38 -43.21 14.63
CA GLY A 462 18.85 -42.13 13.78
C GLY A 462 17.61 -41.45 14.38
N LEU A 463 16.69 -42.23 14.96
CA LEU A 463 15.49 -41.72 15.62
C LEU A 463 15.84 -41.01 16.94
N ALA A 464 16.79 -41.56 17.71
CA ALA A 464 17.27 -40.92 18.94
C ALA A 464 17.89 -39.54 18.67
N ARG A 465 18.71 -39.41 17.63
CA ARG A 465 19.28 -38.11 17.19
C ARG A 465 18.21 -37.14 16.74
N LEU A 466 17.22 -37.60 15.98
CA LEU A 466 16.11 -36.75 15.52
C LEU A 466 15.32 -36.18 16.71
N LEU A 467 14.95 -37.04 17.68
CA LEU A 467 14.24 -36.62 18.88
C LEU A 467 15.06 -35.62 19.71
N ARG A 468 16.33 -35.94 19.97
CA ARG A 468 17.24 -35.03 20.68
C ARG A 468 17.34 -33.68 19.98
N ASP A 469 17.75 -33.68 18.71
CA ASP A 469 18.03 -32.44 17.99
C ASP A 469 16.77 -31.59 17.80
N GLY A 470 15.62 -32.24 17.58
CA GLY A 470 14.31 -31.58 17.48
C GLY A 470 13.95 -30.86 18.78
N VAL A 471 14.08 -31.55 19.92
CA VAL A 471 13.79 -30.97 21.25
C VAL A 471 14.78 -29.86 21.61
N LEU A 472 16.09 -30.06 21.40
CA LEU A 472 17.09 -29.03 21.73
C LEU A 472 16.90 -27.76 20.89
N ARG A 473 16.62 -27.88 19.59
CA ARG A 473 16.34 -26.73 18.71
C ARG A 473 15.01 -26.05 19.07
N MET A 474 13.97 -26.81 19.40
CA MET A 474 12.68 -26.28 19.87
C MET A 474 12.84 -25.44 21.15
N LEU A 475 13.60 -25.93 22.12
CA LEU A 475 13.87 -25.21 23.38
C LEU A 475 14.73 -23.97 23.13
N GLY A 476 15.79 -24.09 22.33
CA GLY A 476 16.67 -22.98 21.97
C GLY A 476 15.94 -21.86 21.20
N LEU A 477 15.13 -22.22 20.20
CA LEU A 477 14.33 -21.27 19.44
C LEU A 477 13.30 -20.55 20.32
N GLY A 478 12.63 -21.28 21.22
CA GLY A 478 11.69 -20.70 22.17
C GLY A 478 12.34 -19.65 23.06
N LEU A 479 13.57 -19.92 23.52
CA LEU A 479 14.34 -18.98 24.33
C LEU A 479 14.70 -17.70 23.54
N VAL A 480 15.17 -17.86 22.30
CA VAL A 480 15.53 -16.72 21.42
C VAL A 480 14.30 -15.87 21.10
N LEU A 481 13.18 -16.48 20.68
CA LEU A 481 11.95 -15.74 20.35
C LEU A 481 11.34 -15.03 21.56
N ASN A 482 11.46 -15.63 22.75
CA ASN A 482 11.06 -14.97 23.99
C ASN A 482 11.90 -13.71 24.25
N LEU A 483 13.22 -13.78 24.08
CA LEU A 483 14.09 -12.63 24.23
C LEU A 483 13.78 -11.54 23.20
N VAL A 484 13.65 -11.91 21.92
CA VAL A 484 13.31 -10.97 20.84
C VAL A 484 12.00 -10.25 21.13
N GLY A 485 10.96 -10.99 21.51
CA GLY A 485 9.67 -10.39 21.84
C GLY A 485 9.76 -9.38 22.97
N ARG A 486 10.55 -9.66 24.02
CA ARG A 486 10.78 -8.75 25.14
C ARG A 486 11.58 -7.51 24.74
N LEU A 487 12.59 -7.65 23.88
CA LEU A 487 13.35 -6.52 23.34
C LEU A 487 12.45 -5.62 22.48
N LEU A 488 11.60 -6.19 21.62
CA LEU A 488 10.65 -5.44 20.80
C LEU A 488 9.64 -4.69 21.67
N TYR A 489 9.08 -5.34 22.69
CA TYR A 489 8.17 -4.69 23.64
C TYR A 489 8.82 -3.49 24.32
N GLY A 490 10.04 -3.68 24.85
CA GLY A 490 10.81 -2.60 25.48
C GLY A 490 11.13 -1.45 24.53
N LEU A 491 11.45 -1.75 23.26
CA LEU A 491 11.70 -0.73 22.24
C LEU A 491 10.43 0.07 21.90
N ILE A 492 9.28 -0.60 21.75
CA ILE A 492 7.98 0.06 21.53
C ILE A 492 7.65 0.99 22.71
N LEU A 493 7.85 0.54 23.94
CA LEU A 493 7.65 1.34 25.15
C LEU A 493 8.49 2.62 25.15
N VAL A 494 9.78 2.51 24.82
CA VAL A 494 10.68 3.67 24.72
C VAL A 494 10.29 4.57 23.54
N SER A 495 9.81 4.00 22.44
CA SER A 495 9.44 4.73 21.22
C SER A 495 8.17 5.55 21.42
N LEU A 496 7.17 5.01 22.13
CA LEU A 496 5.96 5.73 22.55
C LEU A 496 6.25 6.91 23.50
N ARG A 497 7.43 6.93 24.13
CA ARG A 497 7.91 8.04 24.98
C ARG A 497 8.85 9.00 24.27
N SER A 498 9.12 8.81 22.98
CA SER A 498 9.87 9.80 22.21
C SER A 498 9.10 11.11 22.13
N TRP A 499 9.81 12.23 22.04
CA TRP A 499 9.20 13.55 21.88
C TRP A 499 8.25 13.59 20.66
N VAL A 500 8.62 12.90 19.58
CA VAL A 500 7.78 12.74 18.37
C VAL A 500 6.49 11.99 18.70
N ALA A 501 6.56 10.86 19.41
CA ALA A 501 5.37 10.10 19.76
C ALA A 501 4.47 10.84 20.75
N GLN A 502 5.05 11.53 21.75
CA GLN A 502 4.31 12.33 22.71
C GLN A 502 3.69 13.59 22.10
N SER A 503 4.10 14.01 20.90
CA SER A 503 3.41 15.10 20.19
C SER A 503 1.99 14.73 19.75
N SER A 504 1.69 13.44 19.62
CA SER A 504 0.34 12.94 19.30
C SER A 504 -0.52 12.75 20.55
N ARG A 505 -1.77 13.24 20.49
CA ARG A 505 -2.76 13.09 21.58
C ARG A 505 -3.22 11.64 21.75
N ILE A 506 -3.11 10.81 20.70
CA ILE A 506 -3.42 9.37 20.74
C ILE A 506 -2.45 8.64 21.66
N VAL A 507 -1.16 8.94 21.54
CA VAL A 507 -0.13 8.33 22.38
C VAL A 507 -0.28 8.79 23.83
N GLN A 508 -0.59 10.08 24.06
CA GLN A 508 -0.81 10.59 25.42
C GLN A 508 -2.04 9.94 26.11
N SER A 509 -3.13 9.72 25.38
CA SER A 509 -4.39 9.23 25.95
C SER A 509 -4.54 7.70 25.97
N ARG A 510 -3.84 6.97 25.09
CA ARG A 510 -4.01 5.52 24.92
C ARG A 510 -2.70 4.72 24.83
N ALA A 511 -1.57 5.26 25.27
CA ALA A 511 -0.30 4.52 25.32
C ALA A 511 -0.46 3.11 25.93
N ASP A 512 -1.27 2.98 26.98
CA ASP A 512 -1.46 1.70 27.69
C ASP A 512 -2.18 0.65 26.85
N SER A 513 -3.22 1.07 26.10
CA SER A 513 -3.92 0.17 25.19
C SER A 513 -3.07 -0.22 23.98
N ILE A 514 -2.20 0.68 23.50
CA ILE A 514 -1.27 0.39 22.41
C ILE A 514 -0.24 -0.64 22.88
N LEU A 515 0.32 -0.45 24.07
CA LEU A 515 1.28 -1.38 24.68
C LEU A 515 0.68 -2.76 24.92
N SER A 516 -0.55 -2.85 25.45
CA SER A 516 -1.21 -4.14 25.69
C SER A 516 -1.50 -4.88 24.38
N THR A 517 -1.92 -4.16 23.34
CA THR A 517 -2.19 -4.74 22.02
C THR A 517 -0.90 -5.20 21.33
N ALA A 518 0.16 -4.37 21.40
CA ALA A 518 1.48 -4.71 20.88
C ALA A 518 2.07 -5.93 21.60
N GLY A 519 1.95 -6.00 22.93
CA GLY A 519 2.38 -7.15 23.72
C GLY A 519 1.66 -8.44 23.30
N LEU A 520 0.33 -8.40 23.13
CA LEU A 520 -0.43 -9.56 22.64
C LEU A 520 0.02 -9.99 21.24
N ALA A 521 0.19 -9.04 20.32
CA ALA A 521 0.63 -9.32 18.95
C ALA A 521 2.05 -9.92 18.92
N ILE A 522 2.99 -9.36 19.67
CA ILE A 522 4.36 -9.86 19.78
C ILE A 522 4.37 -11.30 20.33
N ARG A 523 3.60 -11.57 21.40
CA ARG A 523 3.49 -12.92 21.96
C ARG A 523 2.87 -13.88 20.94
N GLY A 524 1.81 -13.48 20.25
CA GLY A 524 1.16 -14.28 19.19
C GLY A 524 2.14 -14.64 18.06
N LEU A 525 2.88 -13.66 17.56
CA LEU A 525 3.90 -13.85 16.52
C LEU A 525 5.03 -14.76 16.99
N ALA A 526 5.50 -14.59 18.22
CA ALA A 526 6.55 -15.44 18.79
C ALA A 526 6.08 -16.89 18.99
N ILE A 527 4.82 -17.11 19.42
CA ILE A 527 4.24 -18.47 19.53
C ILE A 527 4.10 -19.10 18.14
N ALA A 528 3.58 -18.36 17.16
CA ALA A 528 3.46 -18.83 15.79
C ALA A 528 4.83 -19.18 15.19
N GLY A 529 5.83 -18.31 15.37
CA GLY A 529 7.21 -18.54 14.94
C GLY A 529 7.83 -19.74 15.63
N TRP A 530 7.56 -19.95 16.92
CA TRP A 530 8.05 -21.10 17.68
C TRP A 530 7.41 -22.41 17.22
N ALA A 531 6.08 -22.45 17.05
CA ALA A 531 5.36 -23.62 16.55
C ALA A 531 5.86 -24.00 15.15
N THR A 532 6.00 -23.00 14.27
CA THR A 532 6.54 -23.18 12.92
C THR A 532 7.97 -23.71 12.95
N GLY A 533 8.86 -23.07 13.71
CA GLY A 533 10.25 -23.50 13.80
C GLY A 533 10.42 -24.87 14.47
N THR A 534 9.51 -25.26 15.36
CA THR A 534 9.46 -26.60 15.93
C THR A 534 9.13 -27.64 14.87
N LEU A 535 8.12 -27.40 14.02
CA LEU A 535 7.79 -28.31 12.90
C LEU A 535 8.97 -28.49 11.94
N ILE A 536 9.70 -27.39 11.66
CA ILE A 536 10.92 -27.41 10.86
C ILE A 536 12.05 -28.20 11.57
N ALA A 537 12.23 -28.00 12.88
CA ALA A 537 13.27 -28.65 13.67
C ALA A 537 13.11 -30.18 13.70
N PHE A 538 11.87 -30.67 13.71
CA PHE A 538 11.55 -32.09 13.57
C PHE A 538 11.59 -32.60 12.11
N ARG A 539 12.11 -31.79 11.17
CA ARG A 539 12.31 -32.11 9.75
C ARG A 539 11.05 -32.60 9.02
N SER A 540 9.87 -32.12 9.43
CA SER A 540 8.64 -32.28 8.63
C SER A 540 8.64 -31.28 7.47
N VAL A 541 9.54 -31.50 6.52
CA VAL A 541 9.69 -30.63 5.33
C VAL A 541 8.40 -30.62 4.49
N ASN A 542 7.64 -31.71 4.54
CA ASN A 542 6.45 -31.93 3.72
C ASN A 542 5.15 -31.39 4.35
N PHE A 543 5.14 -30.95 5.62
CA PHE A 543 3.91 -30.45 6.26
C PHE A 543 3.41 -29.16 5.61
N PHE A 544 4.31 -28.25 5.24
CA PHE A 544 3.94 -26.99 4.60
C PHE A 544 3.47 -27.19 3.17
N ASP A 545 4.15 -28.06 2.42
CA ASP A 545 3.74 -28.42 1.06
C ASP A 545 2.37 -29.14 1.08
N TRP A 546 2.13 -30.02 2.07
CA TRP A 546 0.83 -30.64 2.32
C TRP A 546 -0.27 -29.64 2.74
N LEU A 547 0.03 -28.72 3.67
CA LEU A 547 -0.94 -27.73 4.17
C LEU A 547 -1.31 -26.73 3.07
N GLN A 548 -0.33 -26.29 2.28
CA GLN A 548 -0.57 -25.43 1.13
C GLN A 548 -1.45 -26.16 0.11
N GLY A 549 -1.12 -27.40 -0.25
CA GLY A 549 -1.95 -28.23 -1.13
C GLY A 549 -3.37 -28.42 -0.59
N ALA A 550 -3.52 -28.74 0.70
CA ALA A 550 -4.83 -28.92 1.33
C ALA A 550 -5.70 -27.65 1.31
N VAL A 551 -5.10 -26.46 1.44
CA VAL A 551 -5.82 -25.16 1.39
C VAL A 551 -6.16 -24.75 -0.04
N THR A 552 -5.31 -25.06 -1.03
CA THR A 552 -5.55 -24.70 -2.44
C THR A 552 -6.46 -25.69 -3.16
N ASP A 553 -6.43 -26.96 -2.79
CA ASP A 553 -7.14 -28.04 -3.48
C ASP A 553 -8.54 -28.28 -2.91
N ALA A 554 -8.82 -27.79 -1.69
CA ALA A 554 -10.17 -27.80 -1.12
C ALA A 554 -11.07 -26.78 -1.82
N LYS A 555 -11.78 -27.24 -2.85
CA LYS A 555 -12.82 -26.50 -3.58
C LYS A 555 -14.18 -27.10 -3.28
N ILE A 556 -15.11 -26.27 -2.84
CA ILE A 556 -16.52 -26.63 -2.67
C ILE A 556 -17.30 -25.86 -3.74
N GLU A 557 -17.93 -26.58 -4.65
CA GLU A 557 -18.79 -25.97 -5.66
C GLU A 557 -20.18 -25.79 -5.07
N VAL A 558 -20.63 -24.53 -4.94
CA VAL A 558 -21.99 -24.20 -4.50
C VAL A 558 -22.64 -23.34 -5.59
N GLY A 559 -23.40 -23.97 -6.48
CA GLY A 559 -24.02 -23.30 -7.63
C GLY A 559 -22.98 -22.84 -8.66
N THR A 560 -23.05 -21.58 -9.10
CA THR A 560 -22.10 -20.99 -10.06
C THR A 560 -20.82 -20.44 -9.42
N VAL A 561 -20.70 -20.51 -8.08
CA VAL A 561 -19.55 -19.98 -7.34
C VAL A 561 -18.70 -21.14 -6.86
N THR A 562 -17.44 -21.17 -7.30
CA THR A 562 -16.43 -22.10 -6.79
C THR A 562 -15.80 -21.50 -5.54
N LEU A 563 -16.23 -21.95 -4.36
CA LEU A 563 -15.69 -21.48 -3.08
C LEU A 563 -14.43 -22.29 -2.75
N SER A 564 -13.26 -21.70 -2.95
CA SER A 564 -12.02 -22.27 -2.41
C SER A 564 -11.85 -21.93 -0.94
N LEU A 565 -11.28 -22.84 -0.16
CA LEU A 565 -10.95 -22.57 1.25
C LEU A 565 -10.02 -21.35 1.37
N SER A 566 -9.13 -21.15 0.39
CA SER A 566 -8.28 -19.95 0.28
C SER A 566 -9.07 -18.66 0.12
N ALA A 567 -10.14 -18.63 -0.69
CA ALA A 567 -10.99 -17.45 -0.88
C ALA A 567 -11.77 -17.10 0.40
N VAL A 568 -12.23 -18.11 1.14
CA VAL A 568 -12.92 -17.93 2.42
C VAL A 568 -11.97 -17.36 3.49
N LEU A 569 -10.76 -17.92 3.62
CA LEU A 569 -9.75 -17.42 4.56
C LEU A 569 -9.31 -16.00 4.22
N LEU A 570 -9.16 -15.70 2.93
CA LEU A 570 -8.84 -14.35 2.45
C LEU A 570 -9.97 -13.36 2.75
N CYS A 571 -11.22 -13.74 2.50
CA CYS A 571 -12.38 -12.94 2.86
C CYS A 571 -12.40 -12.63 4.36
N LEU A 572 -12.18 -13.64 5.20
CA LEU A 572 -12.09 -13.47 6.66
C LEU A 572 -10.94 -12.51 7.04
N ALA A 573 -9.77 -12.66 6.40
CA ALA A 573 -8.62 -11.78 6.63
C ALA A 573 -8.96 -10.32 6.26
N ILE A 574 -9.63 -10.09 5.13
CA ILE A 574 -10.06 -8.75 4.70
C ILE A 574 -11.10 -8.16 5.67
N VAL A 575 -12.05 -8.96 6.15
CA VAL A 575 -13.04 -8.49 7.14
C VAL A 575 -12.36 -8.08 8.44
N VAL A 576 -11.43 -8.89 8.95
CA VAL A 576 -10.64 -8.58 10.15
C VAL A 576 -9.78 -7.34 9.94
N ALA A 577 -9.08 -7.25 8.80
CA ALA A 577 -8.27 -6.09 8.45
C ALA A 577 -9.12 -4.81 8.33
N THR A 578 -10.30 -4.89 7.73
CA THR A 578 -11.26 -3.79 7.63
C THR A 578 -11.70 -3.32 9.02
N TYR A 579 -12.08 -4.25 9.90
CA TYR A 579 -12.49 -3.92 11.27
C TYR A 579 -11.40 -3.13 12.01
N TYR A 580 -10.15 -3.60 11.96
CA TYR A 580 -9.04 -2.90 12.60
C TYR A 580 -8.71 -1.57 11.92
N THR A 581 -8.82 -1.48 10.60
CA THR A 581 -8.60 -0.24 9.84
C THR A 581 -9.65 0.81 10.21
N VAL A 582 -10.93 0.44 10.24
CA VAL A 582 -12.03 1.33 10.67
C VAL A 582 -11.79 1.81 12.09
N LYS A 583 -11.41 0.91 13.01
CA LYS A 583 -11.11 1.26 14.40
C LYS A 583 -9.91 2.22 14.51
N ALA A 584 -8.86 1.99 13.74
CA ALA A 584 -7.66 2.84 13.71
C ALA A 584 -7.94 4.23 13.13
N VAL A 585 -8.63 4.30 11.99
CA VAL A 585 -9.00 5.57 11.34
C VAL A 585 -9.94 6.36 12.24
N ARG A 586 -10.92 5.71 12.87
CA ARG A 586 -11.82 6.38 13.82
C ARG A 586 -11.05 7.00 14.99
N LEU A 587 -10.12 6.24 15.57
CA LEU A 587 -9.27 6.74 16.65
C LEU A 587 -8.44 7.95 16.20
N LEU A 588 -7.87 7.89 14.99
CA LEU A 588 -7.11 8.98 14.40
C LEU A 588 -7.97 10.23 14.19
N LEU A 589 -9.17 10.07 13.62
CA LEU A 589 -10.09 11.16 13.37
C LEU A 589 -10.54 11.83 14.67
N GLU A 590 -11.03 11.06 15.65
CA GLU A 590 -11.63 11.60 16.87
C GLU A 590 -10.61 12.24 17.82
N VAL A 591 -9.40 11.70 17.89
CA VAL A 591 -8.39 12.14 18.88
C VAL A 591 -7.40 13.15 18.32
N GLU A 592 -7.05 13.04 17.03
CA GLU A 592 -5.96 13.84 16.44
C GLU A 592 -6.46 14.89 15.44
N VAL A 593 -7.34 14.50 14.52
CA VAL A 593 -7.73 15.36 13.37
C VAL A 593 -8.88 16.31 13.73
N LEU A 594 -10.02 15.78 14.17
CA LEU A 594 -11.24 16.56 14.40
C LEU A 594 -11.08 17.65 15.48
N PRO A 595 -10.39 17.41 16.62
CA PRO A 595 -10.16 18.45 17.62
C PRO A 595 -9.30 19.62 17.14
N ARG A 596 -8.51 19.43 16.06
CA ARG A 596 -7.67 20.51 15.47
C ARG A 596 -8.42 21.35 14.45
N LEU A 597 -9.54 20.87 13.91
CA LEU A 597 -10.31 21.53 12.86
C LEU A 597 -11.35 22.53 13.39
N SER A 598 -11.42 22.76 14.72
CA SER A 598 -12.37 23.69 15.35
C SER A 598 -13.83 23.48 14.89
N LEU A 599 -14.20 22.23 14.61
CA LEU A 599 -15.54 21.86 14.17
C LEU A 599 -16.49 21.78 15.37
N THR A 600 -17.78 22.06 15.14
CA THR A 600 -18.83 21.79 16.13
C THR A 600 -18.94 20.29 16.40
N SER A 601 -19.43 19.92 17.58
CA SER A 601 -19.57 18.51 18.01
C SER A 601 -20.43 17.70 17.03
N ALA A 602 -21.47 18.31 16.47
CA ALA A 602 -22.35 17.68 15.48
C ALA A 602 -21.62 17.38 14.16
N SER A 603 -20.86 18.34 13.62
CA SER A 603 -20.10 18.14 12.37
C SER A 603 -19.01 17.07 12.54
N SER A 604 -18.32 17.07 13.68
CA SER A 604 -17.31 16.05 14.00
C SER A 604 -17.90 14.64 14.04
N PHE A 605 -19.10 14.49 14.64
CA PHE A 605 -19.82 13.21 14.65
C PHE A 605 -20.20 12.76 13.24
N VAL A 606 -20.74 13.64 12.41
CA VAL A 606 -21.14 13.32 11.02
C VAL A 606 -19.95 12.88 10.18
N VAL A 607 -18.80 13.56 10.30
CA VAL A 607 -17.56 13.19 9.58
C VAL A 607 -17.09 11.80 10.03
N SER A 608 -16.98 11.56 11.35
CA SER A 608 -16.56 10.25 11.88
C SER A 608 -17.50 9.12 11.43
N ALA A 609 -18.82 9.34 11.50
CA ALA A 609 -19.82 8.36 11.07
C ALA A 609 -19.74 8.07 9.56
N THR A 610 -19.64 9.11 8.73
CA THR A 610 -19.53 8.98 7.27
C THR A 610 -18.26 8.22 6.87
N THR A 611 -17.10 8.61 7.43
CA THR A 611 -15.83 7.90 7.17
C THR A 611 -15.91 6.43 7.57
N ARG A 612 -16.53 6.13 8.72
CA ARG A 612 -16.74 4.75 9.17
C ARG A 612 -17.59 3.95 8.18
N TYR A 613 -18.72 4.49 7.72
CA TYR A 613 -19.57 3.79 6.77
C TYR A 613 -18.88 3.57 5.43
N LEU A 614 -18.20 4.58 4.89
CA LEU A 614 -17.45 4.45 3.64
C LEU A 614 -16.37 3.37 3.72
N LEU A 615 -15.57 3.35 4.79
CA LEU A 615 -14.55 2.32 4.99
C LEU A 615 -15.15 0.91 5.16
N THR A 616 -16.28 0.81 5.86
CA THR A 616 -16.96 -0.47 6.05
C THR A 616 -17.52 -1.01 4.74
N VAL A 617 -18.15 -0.15 3.93
CA VAL A 617 -18.66 -0.52 2.60
C VAL A 617 -17.51 -0.89 1.67
N ALA A 618 -16.41 -0.13 1.67
CA ALA A 618 -15.23 -0.46 0.88
C ALA A 618 -14.62 -1.82 1.25
N GLY A 619 -14.49 -2.10 2.56
CA GLY A 619 -14.00 -3.39 3.03
C GLY A 619 -14.95 -4.56 2.73
N LEU A 620 -16.26 -4.33 2.76
CA LEU A 620 -17.26 -5.32 2.34
C LEU A 620 -17.13 -5.64 0.84
N ILE A 621 -16.97 -4.61 0.00
CA ILE A 621 -16.73 -4.80 -1.45
C ILE A 621 -15.47 -5.62 -1.68
N LEU A 622 -14.37 -5.30 -0.99
CA LEU A 622 -13.12 -6.07 -1.09
C LEU A 622 -13.28 -7.53 -0.62
N ALA A 623 -14.02 -7.76 0.46
CA ALA A 623 -14.28 -9.10 0.98
C ALA A 623 -15.13 -9.93 0.00
N MET A 624 -16.13 -9.30 -0.65
CA MET A 624 -16.94 -9.94 -1.70
C MET A 624 -16.12 -10.23 -2.96
N ALA A 625 -15.19 -9.34 -3.33
CA ALA A 625 -14.27 -9.56 -4.44
C ALA A 625 -13.38 -10.78 -4.21
N ALA A 626 -12.88 -10.95 -2.99
CA ALA A 626 -12.06 -12.09 -2.59
C ALA A 626 -12.80 -13.44 -2.69
N LEU A 627 -14.14 -13.43 -2.54
CA LEU A 627 -14.98 -14.62 -2.73
C LEU A 627 -15.26 -14.93 -4.20
N GLY A 628 -14.77 -14.11 -5.15
CA GLY A 628 -15.03 -14.30 -6.58
C GLY A 628 -16.48 -14.02 -6.97
N ILE A 629 -17.21 -13.24 -6.17
CA ILE A 629 -18.60 -12.84 -6.49
C ILE A 629 -18.57 -11.91 -7.71
N ASP A 630 -19.37 -12.24 -8.73
CA ASP A 630 -19.52 -11.41 -9.92
C ASP A 630 -20.21 -10.08 -9.58
N PHE A 631 -19.45 -8.99 -9.70
CA PHE A 631 -19.91 -7.64 -9.42
C PHE A 631 -20.98 -7.13 -10.39
N SER A 632 -21.22 -7.77 -11.54
CA SER A 632 -22.25 -7.32 -12.49
C SER A 632 -23.63 -7.20 -11.83
N ARG A 633 -24.02 -8.16 -10.98
CA ARG A 633 -25.34 -8.13 -10.32
C ARG A 633 -25.43 -7.10 -9.19
N VAL A 634 -24.33 -6.93 -8.46
CA VAL A 634 -24.24 -5.94 -7.37
C VAL A 634 -24.20 -4.52 -7.94
N THR A 635 -23.58 -4.33 -9.11
CA THR A 635 -23.48 -3.02 -9.79
C THR A 635 -24.83 -2.45 -10.13
N LEU A 636 -25.80 -3.28 -10.52
CA LEU A 636 -27.18 -2.84 -10.77
C LEU A 636 -27.83 -2.28 -9.49
N LEU A 637 -27.69 -2.99 -8.37
CA LEU A 637 -28.23 -2.57 -7.07
C LEU A 637 -27.54 -1.29 -6.58
N VAL A 638 -26.21 -1.21 -6.68
CA VAL A 638 -25.43 -0.02 -6.30
C VAL A 638 -25.80 1.17 -7.19
N SER A 639 -26.00 0.96 -8.49
CA SER A 639 -26.45 2.00 -9.41
C SER A 639 -27.83 2.54 -9.02
N ALA A 640 -28.78 1.65 -8.71
CA ALA A 640 -30.12 2.05 -8.29
C ALA A 640 -30.11 2.84 -6.96
N ILE A 641 -29.33 2.37 -5.98
CA ILE A 641 -29.14 3.09 -4.70
C ILE A 641 -28.45 4.44 -4.94
N GLY A 642 -27.42 4.48 -5.79
CA GLY A 642 -26.69 5.70 -6.13
C GLY A 642 -27.58 6.75 -6.78
N VAL A 643 -28.44 6.34 -7.72
CA VAL A 643 -29.46 7.21 -8.33
C VAL A 643 -30.45 7.71 -7.28
N GLY A 644 -30.95 6.83 -6.40
CA GLY A 644 -31.84 7.22 -5.30
C GLY A 644 -31.22 8.24 -4.34
N ILE A 645 -29.96 8.04 -3.95
CA ILE A 645 -29.20 9.01 -3.13
C ILE A 645 -28.99 10.31 -3.90
N GLY A 646 -28.68 10.25 -5.19
CA GLY A 646 -28.49 11.42 -6.05
C GLY A 646 -29.75 12.29 -6.11
N PHE A 647 -30.92 11.68 -6.30
CA PHE A 647 -32.20 12.40 -6.23
C PHE A 647 -32.46 12.99 -4.84
N GLY A 648 -32.17 12.25 -3.77
CA GLY A 648 -32.31 12.75 -2.40
C GLY A 648 -31.39 13.94 -2.06
N LEU A 649 -30.19 13.99 -2.65
CA LEU A 649 -29.19 15.03 -2.41
C LEU A 649 -29.26 16.21 -3.39
N GLN A 650 -30.11 16.13 -4.41
CA GLN A 650 -30.19 17.12 -5.50
C GLN A 650 -30.29 18.56 -4.97
N ASN A 651 -31.18 18.81 -4.00
CA ASN A 651 -31.38 20.15 -3.43
C ASN A 651 -30.15 20.67 -2.66
N VAL A 652 -29.39 19.78 -2.01
CA VAL A 652 -28.18 20.17 -1.28
C VAL A 652 -27.08 20.55 -2.26
N VAL A 653 -26.89 19.77 -3.32
CA VAL A 653 -25.91 20.06 -4.38
C VAL A 653 -26.25 21.35 -5.10
N ASN A 654 -27.52 21.55 -5.46
CA ASN A 654 -27.97 22.78 -6.12
C ASN A 654 -27.64 24.02 -5.28
N ASN A 655 -28.02 24.02 -4.00
CA ASN A 655 -27.72 25.12 -3.08
C ASN A 655 -26.21 25.35 -2.86
N PHE A 656 -25.42 24.28 -2.84
CA PHE A 656 -23.96 24.37 -2.72
C PHE A 656 -23.34 25.05 -3.94
N VAL A 657 -23.71 24.60 -5.14
CA VAL A 657 -23.22 25.17 -6.40
C VAL A 657 -23.65 26.63 -6.54
N SER A 658 -24.91 26.94 -6.25
CA SER A 658 -25.41 28.33 -6.21
C SER A 658 -24.64 29.19 -5.21
N GLY A 659 -24.27 28.66 -4.05
CA GLY A 659 -23.45 29.38 -3.08
C GLY A 659 -22.06 29.73 -3.59
N LEU A 660 -21.40 28.78 -4.28
CA LEU A 660 -20.12 29.03 -4.94
C LEU A 660 -20.23 30.07 -6.05
N LEU A 661 -21.31 30.02 -6.83
CA LEU A 661 -21.59 30.98 -7.90
C LEU A 661 -21.74 32.40 -7.35
N LEU A 662 -22.55 32.58 -6.31
CA LEU A 662 -22.74 33.88 -5.64
C LEU A 662 -21.42 34.46 -5.13
N LEU A 663 -20.55 33.63 -4.54
CA LEU A 663 -19.24 34.05 -4.05
C LEU A 663 -18.25 34.37 -5.18
N GLY A 664 -18.33 33.63 -6.29
CA GLY A 664 -17.43 33.77 -7.44
C GLY A 664 -17.77 34.95 -8.35
N GLU A 665 -19.04 35.08 -8.74
CA GLU A 665 -19.52 36.10 -9.68
C GLU A 665 -19.88 37.43 -9.01
N ARG A 666 -20.08 37.44 -7.69
CA ARG A 666 -20.38 38.65 -6.88
C ARG A 666 -21.58 39.46 -7.37
N VAL A 667 -22.61 38.79 -7.92
CA VAL A 667 -23.88 39.42 -8.32
C VAL A 667 -24.63 40.01 -7.11
N ILE A 668 -24.33 39.50 -5.91
CA ILE A 668 -24.84 39.98 -4.62
C ILE A 668 -23.69 39.94 -3.61
N ASN A 669 -23.46 41.02 -2.87
CA ASN A 669 -22.45 41.10 -1.83
C ASN A 669 -23.08 41.22 -0.43
N VAL A 670 -22.30 40.86 0.59
CA VAL A 670 -22.68 41.12 1.99
C VAL A 670 -22.73 42.63 2.20
N GLY A 671 -23.87 43.12 2.69
CA GLY A 671 -24.17 44.55 2.86
C GLY A 671 -25.03 45.15 1.75
N ASP A 672 -25.34 44.40 0.69
CA ASP A 672 -26.23 44.89 -0.38
C ASP A 672 -27.69 44.89 0.06
N THR A 673 -28.45 45.89 -0.40
CA THR A 673 -29.91 45.89 -0.26
C THR A 673 -30.54 45.20 -1.45
N VAL A 674 -31.20 44.07 -1.19
CA VAL A 674 -31.79 43.22 -2.23
C VAL A 674 -33.28 42.99 -2.00
N GLN A 675 -33.99 42.76 -3.09
CA GLN A 675 -35.36 42.27 -3.10
C GLN A 675 -35.45 40.95 -3.87
N VAL A 676 -36.01 39.93 -3.24
CA VAL A 676 -36.18 38.58 -3.78
C VAL A 676 -37.65 38.20 -3.60
N GLY A 677 -38.43 38.27 -4.68
CA GLY A 677 -39.89 38.17 -4.59
C GLY A 677 -40.49 39.27 -3.70
N SER A 678 -41.16 38.90 -2.61
CA SER A 678 -41.72 39.84 -1.62
C SER A 678 -40.78 40.19 -0.48
N LEU A 679 -39.61 39.54 -0.39
CA LEU A 679 -38.64 39.79 0.67
C LEU A 679 -37.71 40.94 0.27
N THR A 680 -37.69 42.02 1.04
CA THR A 680 -36.72 43.12 0.88
C THR A 680 -35.89 43.29 2.14
N GLY A 681 -34.58 43.39 2.00
CA GLY A 681 -33.67 43.60 3.13
C GLY A 681 -32.20 43.64 2.74
N VAL A 682 -31.34 43.68 3.76
CA VAL A 682 -29.89 43.76 3.59
C VAL A 682 -29.26 42.38 3.76
N VAL A 683 -28.36 42.00 2.86
CA VAL A 683 -27.65 40.71 2.93
C VAL A 683 -26.66 40.73 4.10
N ASN A 684 -26.89 39.91 5.13
CA ASN A 684 -26.04 39.85 6.31
C ASN A 684 -24.88 38.85 6.14
N ARG A 685 -25.14 37.68 5.54
CA ARG A 685 -24.14 36.63 5.34
C ARG A 685 -24.48 35.73 4.17
N ILE A 686 -23.47 35.40 3.35
CA ILE A 686 -23.57 34.36 2.32
C ILE A 686 -22.94 33.09 2.87
N GLY A 687 -23.76 32.06 3.05
CA GLY A 687 -23.33 30.74 3.50
C GLY A 687 -23.20 29.75 2.34
N VAL A 688 -22.70 28.55 2.62
CA VAL A 688 -22.47 27.51 1.61
C VAL A 688 -23.78 27.00 0.98
N ARG A 689 -24.88 26.91 1.74
CA ARG A 689 -26.19 26.40 1.27
C ARG A 689 -27.31 27.43 1.27
N SER A 690 -27.15 28.49 2.04
CA SER A 690 -28.18 29.50 2.25
C SER A 690 -27.52 30.80 2.66
N SER A 691 -28.13 31.90 2.26
CA SER A 691 -27.75 33.26 2.64
C SER A 691 -28.76 33.82 3.63
N THR A 692 -28.35 34.78 4.45
CA THR A 692 -29.20 35.41 5.45
C THR A 692 -29.45 36.85 5.04
N VAL A 693 -30.72 37.21 4.87
CA VAL A 693 -31.17 38.56 4.53
C VAL A 693 -31.91 39.14 5.73
N ARG A 694 -31.44 40.27 6.25
CA ARG A 694 -32.07 40.97 7.36
C ARG A 694 -33.07 41.98 6.81
N THR A 695 -34.34 41.76 7.13
CA THR A 695 -35.44 42.66 6.75
C THR A 695 -35.34 44.00 7.46
N PHE A 696 -35.99 45.03 6.92
CA PHE A 696 -36.10 46.34 7.60
C PHE A 696 -36.89 46.29 8.91
N HIS A 697 -37.66 45.22 9.14
CA HIS A 697 -38.33 44.94 10.42
C HIS A 697 -37.41 44.25 11.45
N GLY A 698 -36.15 43.98 11.10
CA GLY A 698 -35.15 43.38 11.99
C GLY A 698 -35.10 41.85 12.01
N ALA A 699 -36.01 41.16 11.30
CA ALA A 699 -35.98 39.70 11.19
C ALA A 699 -34.89 39.23 10.21
N GLU A 700 -34.16 38.18 10.57
CA GLU A 700 -33.22 37.47 9.69
C GLU A 700 -33.94 36.34 8.96
N VAL A 701 -33.97 36.40 7.64
CA VAL A 701 -34.60 35.39 6.79
C VAL A 701 -33.53 34.57 6.10
N ILE A 702 -33.62 33.24 6.26
CA ILE A 702 -32.70 32.28 5.63
C ILE A 702 -33.23 31.98 4.23
N VAL A 703 -32.52 32.44 3.21
CA VAL A 703 -32.86 32.24 1.80
C VAL A 703 -31.96 31.14 1.23
N PRO A 704 -32.52 30.06 0.63
CA PRO A 704 -31.72 29.08 -0.09
C PRO A 704 -30.89 29.76 -1.18
N ASN A 705 -29.63 29.36 -1.34
CA ASN A 705 -28.78 29.97 -2.37
C ASN A 705 -29.32 29.73 -3.78
N SER A 706 -29.97 28.57 -4.01
CA SER A 706 -30.63 28.28 -5.27
C SER A 706 -31.66 29.33 -5.65
N ASP A 707 -32.38 29.89 -4.68
CA ASP A 707 -33.40 30.91 -4.93
C ASP A 707 -32.78 32.23 -5.39
N LEU A 708 -31.63 32.61 -4.82
CA LEU A 708 -30.89 33.82 -5.22
C LEU A 708 -30.25 33.72 -6.61
N THR A 709 -30.02 32.51 -7.11
CA THR A 709 -29.45 32.29 -8.44
C THR A 709 -30.49 31.95 -9.51
N SER A 710 -31.65 31.43 -9.12
CA SER A 710 -32.68 30.94 -10.06
C SER A 710 -33.89 31.85 -10.19
N LYS A 711 -34.18 32.66 -9.17
CA LYS A 711 -35.28 33.63 -9.19
C LYS A 711 -34.75 35.02 -9.55
N GLU A 712 -35.66 35.90 -9.95
CA GLU A 712 -35.35 37.31 -10.15
C GLU A 712 -34.95 37.96 -8.81
N VAL A 713 -33.81 38.66 -8.83
CA VAL A 713 -33.29 39.43 -7.69
C VAL A 713 -33.03 40.86 -8.13
N VAL A 714 -33.66 41.80 -7.44
CA VAL A 714 -33.39 43.24 -7.63
C VAL A 714 -32.34 43.64 -6.59
N ASN A 715 -31.16 44.05 -7.03
CA ASN A 715 -30.12 44.59 -6.16
C ASN A 715 -30.11 46.13 -6.29
N PHE A 716 -30.48 46.82 -5.22
CA PHE A 716 -30.57 48.28 -5.22
C PHE A 716 -29.23 48.98 -5.03
N THR A 717 -28.18 48.24 -4.65
CA THR A 717 -26.87 48.83 -4.29
C THR A 717 -25.69 48.20 -5.03
N LEU A 718 -25.94 47.51 -6.15
CA LEU A 718 -24.92 46.75 -6.89
C LEU A 718 -23.83 47.63 -7.50
N SER A 719 -24.24 48.66 -8.25
CA SER A 719 -23.32 49.53 -9.01
C SER A 719 -22.92 50.77 -8.23
N ASP A 720 -23.88 51.38 -7.54
CA ASP A 720 -23.70 52.52 -6.63
C ASP A 720 -24.77 52.45 -5.53
N ARG A 721 -24.71 53.35 -4.55
CA ARG A 721 -25.74 53.46 -3.49
C ARG A 721 -26.76 54.55 -3.78
N HIS A 722 -26.83 55.05 -5.02
CA HIS A 722 -27.73 56.13 -5.35
C HIS A 722 -29.17 55.64 -5.41
N ARG A 723 -30.07 56.39 -4.79
CA ARG A 723 -31.50 56.07 -4.80
C ARG A 723 -32.30 57.20 -5.41
N ARG A 724 -33.14 56.89 -6.39
CA ARG A 724 -34.14 57.82 -6.89
C ARG A 724 -35.35 57.85 -5.96
N LEU A 725 -35.78 59.05 -5.60
CA LEU A 725 -37.01 59.31 -4.87
C LEU A 725 -37.99 60.00 -5.83
N ASP A 726 -39.22 59.49 -5.88
CA ASP A 726 -40.31 60.04 -6.69
C ASP A 726 -41.36 60.64 -5.74
N ILE A 727 -41.37 61.96 -5.57
CA ILE A 727 -42.26 62.67 -4.65
C ILE A 727 -43.45 63.24 -5.41
N ALA A 728 -44.65 62.69 -5.18
CA ALA A 728 -45.90 63.21 -5.72
C ALA A 728 -46.38 64.43 -4.92
N VAL A 729 -46.82 65.47 -5.63
CA VAL A 729 -47.26 66.74 -5.06
C VAL A 729 -48.50 67.22 -5.84
N GLY A 730 -49.59 67.54 -5.14
CA GLY A 730 -50.79 68.12 -5.73
C GLY A 730 -50.99 69.57 -5.28
N VAL A 731 -51.34 70.47 -6.21
CA VAL A 731 -51.62 71.89 -5.93
C VAL A 731 -52.96 72.33 -6.56
N GLY A 732 -53.54 73.43 -6.10
CA GLY A 732 -54.84 73.89 -6.58
C GLY A 732 -54.81 74.31 -8.05
N TYR A 733 -55.93 74.14 -8.77
CA TYR A 733 -56.08 74.48 -10.19
C TYR A 733 -55.80 75.96 -10.53
N GLY A 734 -55.87 76.86 -9.55
CA GLY A 734 -55.51 78.26 -9.71
C GLY A 734 -54.00 78.55 -9.64
N SER A 735 -53.16 77.54 -9.41
CA SER A 735 -51.71 77.70 -9.30
C SER A 735 -51.03 77.72 -10.67
N ASP A 736 -50.03 78.58 -10.84
CA ASP A 736 -49.20 78.62 -12.05
C ASP A 736 -48.27 77.38 -12.12
N PRO A 737 -48.42 76.48 -13.12
CA PRO A 737 -47.61 75.27 -13.23
C PRO A 737 -46.11 75.52 -13.36
N ASP A 738 -45.69 76.56 -14.10
CA ASP A 738 -44.28 76.85 -14.32
C ASP A 738 -43.63 77.33 -13.01
N LYS A 739 -44.35 78.15 -12.23
CA LYS A 739 -43.92 78.58 -10.90
C LYS A 739 -43.76 77.40 -9.94
N VAL A 740 -44.68 76.44 -9.97
CA VAL A 740 -44.64 75.25 -9.11
C VAL A 740 -43.46 74.35 -9.46
N VAL A 741 -43.19 74.12 -10.76
CA VAL A 741 -42.04 73.34 -11.23
C VAL A 741 -40.73 73.95 -10.74
N GLN A 742 -40.54 75.26 -10.93
CA GLN A 742 -39.33 75.96 -10.50
C GLN A 742 -39.13 75.85 -8.98
N LEU A 743 -40.19 76.08 -8.21
CA LEU A 743 -40.14 76.02 -6.75
C LEU A 743 -39.78 74.62 -6.24
N LEU A 744 -40.33 73.56 -6.84
CA LEU A 744 -39.99 72.18 -6.47
C LEU A 744 -38.51 71.87 -6.75
N ILE A 745 -37.97 72.34 -7.88
CA ILE A 745 -36.55 72.18 -8.23
C ILE A 745 -35.66 72.98 -7.25
N ASP A 746 -36.04 74.20 -6.90
CA ASP A 746 -35.27 75.05 -5.99
C ASP A 746 -35.24 74.47 -4.56
N VAL A 747 -36.38 73.97 -4.09
CA VAL A 747 -36.45 73.25 -2.80
C VAL A 747 -35.53 72.03 -2.82
N ALA A 748 -35.54 71.25 -3.89
CA ALA A 748 -34.64 70.10 -4.02
C ALA A 748 -33.16 70.50 -4.05
N LYS A 749 -32.79 71.54 -4.83
CA LYS A 749 -31.41 72.03 -4.93
C LYS A 749 -30.88 72.66 -3.63
N SER A 750 -31.76 73.21 -2.80
CA SER A 750 -31.39 73.79 -1.52
C SER A 750 -30.98 72.76 -0.47
N ARG A 751 -31.21 71.47 -0.73
CA ARG A 751 -30.98 70.38 0.22
C ARG A 751 -29.65 69.68 -0.05
N PRO A 752 -28.74 69.59 0.95
CA PRO A 752 -27.44 68.96 0.78
C PRO A 752 -27.52 67.45 0.53
N GLU A 753 -28.62 66.79 0.91
CA GLU A 753 -28.81 65.35 0.73
C GLU A 753 -29.19 64.95 -0.70
N VAL A 754 -29.58 65.92 -1.53
CA VAL A 754 -29.96 65.71 -2.94
C VAL A 754 -28.74 65.88 -3.83
N LEU A 755 -28.50 64.90 -4.70
CA LEU A 755 -27.41 64.94 -5.66
C LEU A 755 -27.61 66.06 -6.70
N SER A 756 -26.52 66.77 -6.99
CA SER A 756 -26.48 67.76 -8.07
C SER A 756 -26.43 67.11 -9.46
N TRP A 757 -25.93 65.87 -9.53
CA TRP A 757 -25.91 65.03 -10.73
C TRP A 757 -26.26 63.58 -10.36
N PRO A 758 -27.34 62.98 -10.90
CA PRO A 758 -28.32 63.58 -11.82
C PRO A 758 -29.13 64.72 -11.18
N ALA A 759 -29.40 65.78 -11.94
CA ALA A 759 -30.09 66.97 -11.42
C ALA A 759 -31.56 66.67 -11.06
N PRO A 760 -32.13 67.35 -10.05
CA PRO A 760 -33.55 67.28 -9.73
C PRO A 760 -34.44 67.64 -10.93
N VAL A 761 -35.47 66.84 -11.15
CA VAL A 761 -36.47 67.08 -12.20
C VAL A 761 -37.84 67.19 -11.57
N ALA A 762 -38.53 68.29 -11.79
CA ALA A 762 -39.96 68.41 -11.49
C ALA A 762 -40.75 68.39 -12.80
N ALA A 763 -41.80 67.58 -12.85
CA ALA A 763 -42.67 67.47 -14.01
C ALA A 763 -44.12 67.70 -13.60
N PHE A 764 -44.86 68.46 -14.42
CA PHE A 764 -46.31 68.48 -14.39
C PHE A 764 -46.83 67.17 -15.00
N ILE A 765 -47.45 66.33 -14.19
CA ILE A 765 -47.90 64.99 -14.59
C ILE A 765 -49.25 65.05 -15.29
N GLY A 766 -50.16 65.92 -14.82
CA GLY A 766 -51.46 66.08 -15.42
C GLY A 766 -52.48 66.72 -14.49
N PHE A 767 -53.73 66.65 -14.92
CA PHE A 767 -54.89 67.21 -14.24
C PHE A 767 -55.58 66.09 -13.44
N GLY A 768 -55.52 66.14 -12.11
CA GLY A 768 -56.19 65.19 -11.22
C GLY A 768 -57.57 65.68 -10.78
N ASP A 769 -58.36 64.83 -10.11
CA ASP A 769 -59.78 65.10 -9.80
C ASP A 769 -60.04 66.40 -9.00
N SER A 770 -59.05 66.90 -8.27
CA SER A 770 -59.16 68.12 -7.46
C SER A 770 -57.87 68.94 -7.39
N ALA A 771 -56.82 68.53 -8.10
CA ALA A 771 -55.50 69.15 -8.05
C ALA A 771 -54.77 69.05 -9.39
N LEU A 772 -53.83 69.96 -9.62
CA LEU A 772 -52.77 69.81 -10.61
C LEU A 772 -51.69 68.91 -10.01
N ASP A 773 -51.41 67.78 -10.67
CA ASP A 773 -50.46 66.76 -10.17
C ASP A 773 -49.05 67.01 -10.68
N PHE A 774 -48.09 67.04 -9.77
CA PHE A 774 -46.67 67.19 -10.04
C PHE A 774 -45.88 66.01 -9.46
N ARG A 775 -44.73 65.72 -10.06
CA ARG A 775 -43.76 64.77 -9.53
C ARG A 775 -42.38 65.40 -9.48
N LEU A 776 -41.80 65.43 -8.30
CA LEU A 776 -40.41 65.78 -8.08
C LEU A 776 -39.59 64.49 -8.01
N GLN A 777 -38.67 64.32 -8.95
CA GLN A 777 -37.71 63.23 -9.00
C GLN A 777 -36.34 63.73 -8.57
N VAL A 778 -35.79 63.13 -7.52
CA VAL A 778 -34.47 63.47 -6.99
C VAL A 778 -33.65 62.22 -6.78
N TRP A 779 -32.33 62.34 -6.89
CA TRP A 779 -31.41 61.28 -6.53
C TRP A 779 -30.72 61.64 -5.21
N VAL A 780 -30.58 60.67 -4.32
CA VAL A 780 -29.82 60.81 -3.06
C VAL A 780 -28.59 59.93 -3.09
N ALA A 781 -27.53 60.36 -2.41
CA ALA A 781 -26.23 59.69 -2.42
C ALA A 781 -26.24 58.31 -1.74
N ASN A 782 -27.11 58.14 -0.74
CA ASN A 782 -27.13 56.97 0.13
C ASN A 782 -28.53 56.35 0.17
N TYR A 783 -28.66 55.07 -0.18
CA TYR A 783 -29.94 54.38 -0.30
C TYR A 783 -30.71 54.36 1.04
N GLU A 784 -29.97 54.16 2.12
CA GLU A 784 -30.43 54.04 3.49
C GLU A 784 -31.04 55.36 4.03
N GLU A 785 -30.56 56.50 3.55
CA GLU A 785 -31.04 57.84 3.92
C GLU A 785 -32.28 58.27 3.15
N GLY A 786 -32.64 57.56 2.08
CA GLY A 786 -33.69 57.96 1.15
C GLY A 786 -35.03 58.29 1.81
N LEU A 787 -35.47 57.51 2.81
CA LEU A 787 -36.73 57.76 3.51
C LEU A 787 -36.69 59.06 4.34
N GLN A 788 -35.55 59.34 4.98
CA GLN A 788 -35.37 60.56 5.78
C GLN A 788 -35.36 61.79 4.87
N THR A 789 -34.63 61.71 3.75
CA THR A 789 -34.57 62.80 2.75
C THR A 789 -35.93 63.02 2.08
N GLU A 790 -36.66 61.96 1.75
CA GLU A 790 -38.01 62.06 1.18
C GLU A 790 -38.97 62.79 2.13
N THR A 791 -38.89 62.50 3.42
CA THR A 791 -39.68 63.16 4.46
C THR A 791 -39.28 64.64 4.59
N ALA A 792 -37.97 64.92 4.65
CA ALA A 792 -37.45 66.28 4.75
C ALA A 792 -37.87 67.15 3.56
N LEU A 793 -37.86 66.59 2.33
CA LEU A 793 -38.31 67.26 1.12
C LEU A 793 -39.81 67.56 1.16
N ARG A 794 -40.66 66.60 1.56
CA ARG A 794 -42.11 66.86 1.70
C ARG A 794 -42.42 67.99 2.66
N ILE A 795 -41.73 68.03 3.81
CA ILE A 795 -41.87 69.12 4.80
C ILE A 795 -41.41 70.46 4.21
N ALA A 796 -40.29 70.45 3.49
CA ALA A 796 -39.74 71.65 2.85
C ALA A 796 -40.67 72.22 1.77
N ILE A 797 -41.23 71.34 0.93
CA ILE A 797 -42.20 71.69 -0.12
C ILE A 797 -43.43 72.34 0.51
N LEU A 798 -43.99 71.71 1.56
CA LEU A 798 -45.15 72.24 2.27
C LEU A 798 -44.87 73.64 2.86
N ALA A 799 -43.73 73.82 3.51
CA ALA A 799 -43.33 75.10 4.07
C ALA A 799 -43.17 76.18 2.98
N ARG A 800 -42.58 75.81 1.84
CA ARG A 800 -42.35 76.73 0.72
C ARG A 800 -43.66 77.12 0.02
N PHE A 801 -44.58 76.18 -0.18
CA PHE A 801 -45.91 76.48 -0.72
C PHE A 801 -46.70 77.41 0.17
N LYS A 802 -46.66 77.22 1.49
CA LYS A 802 -47.29 78.14 2.45
C LYS A 802 -46.73 79.55 2.37
N ALA A 803 -45.43 79.71 2.20
CA ALA A 803 -44.77 81.02 2.07
C ALA A 803 -45.13 81.74 0.75
N GLU A 804 -45.40 80.97 -0.31
CA GLU A 804 -45.66 81.47 -1.67
C GLU A 804 -47.17 81.57 -2.01
N GLY A 805 -48.04 81.25 -1.06
CA GLY A 805 -49.50 81.30 -1.23
C GLY A 805 -50.05 80.21 -2.16
N ILE A 806 -49.33 79.10 -2.35
CA ILE A 806 -49.77 77.98 -3.18
C ILE A 806 -50.67 77.08 -2.34
N GLU A 807 -51.92 76.95 -2.75
CA GLU A 807 -52.91 76.13 -2.07
C GLU A 807 -52.71 74.64 -2.39
N ILE A 808 -52.72 73.80 -1.35
CA ILE A 808 -52.89 72.35 -1.49
C ILE A 808 -54.37 72.07 -1.28
N PRO A 809 -55.12 71.69 -2.32
CA PRO A 809 -56.57 71.65 -2.27
C PRO A 809 -57.05 70.44 -1.45
N PHE A 810 -58.11 70.65 -0.68
CA PHE A 810 -58.96 69.53 -0.26
C PHE A 810 -59.71 68.98 -1.47
N PRO A 811 -60.25 67.74 -1.40
CA PRO A 811 -61.13 67.22 -2.45
C PRO A 811 -62.24 68.22 -2.80
N GLN A 812 -62.28 68.65 -4.08
CA GLN A 812 -63.21 69.64 -4.59
C GLN A 812 -64.45 68.94 -5.15
N ARG A 813 -65.63 69.56 -5.01
CA ARG A 813 -66.87 68.99 -5.52
C ARG A 813 -67.84 70.09 -5.93
N ASP A 814 -68.15 70.15 -7.22
CA ASP A 814 -69.20 71.02 -7.73
C ASP A 814 -70.57 70.40 -7.44
N ILE A 815 -71.39 71.10 -6.66
CA ILE A 815 -72.75 70.69 -6.32
C ILE A 815 -73.74 71.56 -7.09
N ASN A 816 -74.38 70.98 -8.10
CA ASN A 816 -75.48 71.64 -8.81
C ASN A 816 -76.82 71.28 -8.16
N ILE A 817 -77.38 72.21 -7.39
CA ILE A 817 -78.67 72.05 -6.68
C ILE A 817 -79.81 72.45 -7.62
N ARG A 818 -80.59 71.47 -8.10
CA ARG A 818 -81.63 71.69 -9.14
C ARG A 818 -82.98 72.20 -8.64
N SER A 819 -83.29 72.12 -7.34
CA SER A 819 -84.47 72.76 -6.71
C SER A 819 -84.39 72.71 -5.18
N VAL A 820 -84.81 73.78 -4.49
CA VAL A 820 -85.04 73.80 -3.02
C VAL A 820 -86.52 74.15 -2.80
N THR A 821 -87.33 73.19 -2.37
CA THR A 821 -88.73 73.42 -2.03
C THR A 821 -88.88 73.38 -0.51
N GLY A 822 -88.98 74.54 0.13
CA GLY A 822 -89.24 74.67 1.56
C GLY A 822 -88.54 75.90 2.16
N SER A 823 -89.31 76.79 2.79
CA SER A 823 -88.79 77.94 3.53
C SER A 823 -87.90 77.48 4.69
N ILE A 824 -86.61 77.78 4.61
CA ILE A 824 -85.65 77.50 5.69
C ILE A 824 -85.93 78.49 6.82
N THR A 825 -86.57 78.02 7.88
CA THR A 825 -86.64 78.75 9.15
C THR A 825 -85.34 78.47 9.90
N PRO A 826 -84.53 79.48 10.28
CA PRO A 826 -83.27 79.24 10.95
C PRO A 826 -83.50 78.65 12.36
N PRO A 827 -82.71 77.66 12.80
CA PRO A 827 -82.85 77.09 14.14
C PRO A 827 -82.37 78.10 15.21
N ALA A 828 -83.05 78.09 16.35
CA ALA A 828 -82.74 78.93 17.52
C ALA A 828 -81.35 78.59 18.09
N PRO A 829 -80.64 79.58 18.65
CA PRO A 829 -79.27 79.39 19.12
C PRO A 829 -79.23 78.46 20.35
N LEU A 830 -78.30 77.50 20.34
CA LEU A 830 -77.84 76.74 21.50
C LEU A 830 -76.38 77.10 21.79
#